data_AF-A0AA36H9X7-F1
#
_entry.id   AF-A0AA36H9X7-F1
#
_cell.length_a   1.000
_cell.length_b   1.000
_cell.length_c   1.000
_cell.angle_alpha   90.00
_cell.angle_beta   90.00
_cell.angle_gamma   90.00
#
_symmetry.space_group_name_H-M   'P 1'
#
loop_
_entity.id
_entity.type
_entity.pdbx_description
1 polymer ?
#
loop_
_entity_poly.entity_id
_entity_poly.type
_entity_poly.pdbx_seq_one_letter_code
_entity_poly.pdbx_strand_id
1 'polypeptide(L)'
;MRSLITADHYIFQKIMYRGGHIDDEDDEGEVSEATIQLSRKITADFRKAFPLRGDSARKTVPVATPSLSQISKRLNFDDSFTLPSAVNTDVKMFELKEHVHLLETKLSNTEKEIERFRTAEKAMIERAEQQLLEIVDLKKELIRRNDNTLLDEAERRAVQAERSRDEWQDACARFHRYFRCAKARLEIAEKELQCRGNMTEDLKKSLDFAWTSSECRPEEINSDNVRELLDTAAHTLEDLNKISVREDVGSSIFREPSPIQSAVFDEGNQSVVSNLSESILNSTLANTSIDYEKDEKIQRLELENSQLKDRLTVYFDRAQKSMLMEEKKTSAEQKYHLLEKKMEEMLSELNSLRSACSKKIFDVMDTSTQNRAAEIMKRVQDLNDRNEVLQKELECARLAAESARSKVEVLTNEREELAQTVDNLTGLNLELEASMKREKNLAASLSQSLEKRTEELESVQREFGAARSQIQTLEGKLLESTEAVRQLEEQLKHAKGEATDAGDETQILHLRFNPLQSAVDEEQERARKRRADETFSAESSEAKRARDEQIHALEAQLKRSEREKEEALRLQADLAKKYREFSTTLTGYQIKLKDVEEGICCVNSVYDDTEKQFVFKYNSETGIVDLLDVGQDVLSQGRPWEHEMQKYIGERHSIPGFLAAVTLQLEARRNLTEEDLTNAFHTFRED
;
A
#
# COMPACT_ATOMS: atom_id res chain seq x y z
N MET A 1 41.89 -51.93 -1.94
CA MET A 1 40.98 -50.77 -1.92
C MET A 1 39.66 -51.13 -2.62
N ARG A 2 38.80 -51.90 -1.95
CA ARG A 2 37.48 -52.35 -2.44
C ARG A 2 36.53 -52.48 -1.23
N SER A 3 36.21 -51.37 -0.56
CA SER A 3 35.30 -51.42 0.60
C SER A 3 34.62 -50.09 0.95
N LEU A 4 34.39 -49.19 -0.01
CA LEU A 4 33.81 -47.86 0.26
C LEU A 4 32.74 -47.40 -0.75
N ILE A 5 32.07 -48.32 -1.44
CA ILE A 5 30.99 -48.01 -2.41
C ILE A 5 29.73 -48.84 -2.12
N THR A 6 29.31 -48.90 -0.86
CA THR A 6 28.08 -49.62 -0.47
C THR A 6 27.23 -48.93 0.58
N ALA A 7 27.48 -47.65 0.90
CA ALA A 7 26.73 -46.91 1.93
C ALA A 7 25.63 -45.97 1.38
N ASP A 8 25.74 -45.46 0.16
CA ASP A 8 24.82 -44.41 -0.34
C ASP A 8 23.58 -44.94 -1.08
N HIS A 9 23.44 -46.25 -1.23
CA HIS A 9 22.30 -46.85 -1.94
C HIS A 9 21.10 -47.19 -1.04
N TYR A 10 21.20 -46.95 0.28
CA TYR A 10 20.16 -47.33 1.25
C TYR A 10 19.33 -46.17 1.82
N ILE A 11 19.64 -44.92 1.45
CA ILE A 11 18.90 -43.73 1.93
C ILE A 11 17.85 -43.24 0.92
N PHE A 12 17.97 -43.60 -0.36
CA PHE A 12 17.05 -43.14 -1.41
C PHE A 12 15.74 -43.94 -1.55
N GLN A 13 15.55 -45.02 -0.79
CA GLN A 13 14.37 -45.90 -0.90
C GLN A 13 13.32 -45.71 0.21
N LYS A 14 13.50 -44.72 1.11
CA LYS A 14 12.61 -44.51 2.28
C LYS A 14 11.80 -43.20 2.25
N ILE A 15 11.89 -42.40 1.18
CA ILE A 15 11.16 -41.11 1.05
C ILE A 15 10.01 -41.18 0.02
N MET A 16 9.89 -42.24 -0.77
CA MET A 16 8.91 -42.35 -1.88
C MET A 16 7.68 -43.24 -1.60
N TYR A 17 7.41 -43.61 -0.34
CA TYR A 17 6.18 -44.34 0.04
C TYR A 17 5.63 -43.84 1.37
N ARG A 18 4.93 -42.69 1.31
CA ARG A 18 3.98 -42.24 2.34
C ARG A 18 2.78 -41.57 1.66
N GLY A 19 2.15 -42.30 0.73
CA GLY A 19 0.79 -42.03 0.30
C GLY A 19 -0.16 -42.49 1.40
N GLY A 20 -0.65 -41.53 2.19
CA GLY A 20 -1.66 -41.78 3.22
C GLY A 20 -3.04 -41.96 2.58
N HIS A 21 -3.67 -43.07 2.94
CA HIS A 21 -5.10 -43.35 2.81
C HIS A 21 -5.95 -42.12 3.13
N ILE A 22 -6.84 -41.76 2.22
CA ILE A 22 -8.05 -40.99 2.53
C ILE A 22 -9.09 -42.06 2.88
N ASP A 23 -9.37 -42.20 4.17
CA ASP A 23 -10.57 -42.84 4.67
C ASP A 23 -11.67 -41.77 4.67
N ASP A 24 -12.70 -41.99 3.84
CA ASP A 24 -13.97 -41.27 3.89
C ASP A 24 -14.74 -41.75 5.13
N GLU A 25 -14.64 -41.00 6.23
CA GLU A 25 -15.63 -41.06 7.31
C GLU A 25 -16.52 -39.81 7.22
N ASP A 26 -17.79 -40.06 6.89
CA ASP A 26 -18.91 -39.12 6.93
C ASP A 26 -19.09 -38.57 8.35
N ASP A 27 -18.42 -37.45 8.65
CA ASP A 27 -18.68 -36.65 9.84
C ASP A 27 -19.74 -35.60 9.46
N GLU A 28 -21.02 -35.96 9.66
CA GLU A 28 -22.14 -35.00 9.64
C GLU A 28 -21.90 -33.96 10.73
N GLY A 29 -21.23 -32.86 10.35
CA GLY A 29 -20.92 -31.75 11.22
C GLY A 29 -22.20 -31.16 11.82
N GLU A 30 -22.43 -31.49 13.09
CA GLU A 30 -23.42 -30.83 13.93
C GLU A 30 -23.21 -29.31 13.87
N VAL A 31 -24.21 -28.61 13.33
CA VAL A 31 -24.22 -27.16 13.22
C VAL A 31 -24.07 -26.57 14.62
N SER A 32 -22.93 -25.92 14.88
CA SER A 32 -22.60 -25.28 16.17
C SER A 32 -23.80 -24.52 16.75
N GLU A 33 -24.04 -24.66 18.06
CA GLU A 33 -25.14 -24.00 18.78
C GLU A 33 -25.16 -22.48 18.56
N ALA A 34 -23.98 -21.86 18.37
CA ALA A 34 -23.84 -20.45 18.02
C ALA A 34 -24.47 -20.11 16.66
N THR A 35 -24.34 -20.99 15.67
CA THR A 35 -24.96 -20.87 14.34
C THR A 35 -26.48 -21.08 14.41
N ILE A 36 -26.95 -21.97 15.29
CA ILE A 36 -28.39 -22.17 15.54
C ILE A 36 -29.00 -20.94 16.24
N GLN A 37 -28.29 -20.32 17.20
CA GLN A 37 -28.77 -19.11 17.87
C GLN A 37 -28.75 -17.89 16.95
N LEU A 38 -27.72 -17.75 16.11
CA LEU A 38 -27.62 -16.68 15.12
C LEU A 38 -28.72 -16.79 14.06
N SER A 39 -28.97 -17.99 13.52
CA SER A 39 -30.05 -18.22 12.55
C SER A 39 -31.43 -17.98 13.16
N ARG A 40 -31.67 -18.36 14.43
CA ARG A 40 -32.91 -18.02 15.15
C ARG A 40 -33.08 -16.51 15.32
N LYS A 41 -32.02 -15.78 15.67
CA LYS A 41 -32.06 -14.33 15.85
C LYS A 41 -32.33 -13.60 14.52
N ILE A 42 -31.62 -13.98 13.46
CA ILE A 42 -31.83 -13.43 12.11
C ILE A 42 -33.26 -13.71 11.64
N THR A 43 -33.79 -14.92 11.87
CA THR A 43 -35.16 -15.27 11.48
C THR A 43 -36.21 -14.50 12.29
N ALA A 44 -35.95 -14.26 13.58
CA ALA A 44 -36.85 -13.48 14.43
C ALA A 44 -36.85 -11.99 14.03
N ASP A 45 -35.68 -11.41 13.76
CA ASP A 45 -35.55 -10.03 13.31
C ASP A 45 -36.15 -9.84 11.90
N PHE A 46 -35.99 -10.83 11.02
CA PHE A 46 -36.63 -10.84 9.70
C PHE A 46 -38.16 -10.92 9.79
N ARG A 47 -38.73 -11.77 10.67
CA ARG A 47 -40.18 -11.84 10.90
C ARG A 47 -40.74 -10.58 11.56
N LYS A 48 -39.93 -9.88 12.35
CA LYS A 48 -40.29 -8.60 12.97
C LYS A 48 -40.26 -7.46 11.95
N ALA A 49 -39.30 -7.47 11.04
CA ALA A 49 -39.16 -6.47 9.97
C ALA A 49 -40.19 -6.70 8.83
N PHE A 50 -40.57 -7.94 8.57
CA PHE A 50 -41.52 -8.33 7.53
C PHE A 50 -42.61 -9.25 8.11
N PRO A 51 -43.63 -8.69 8.79
CA PRO A 51 -44.78 -9.47 9.22
C PRO A 51 -45.47 -10.05 7.98
N LEU A 52 -45.27 -11.35 7.72
CA LEU A 52 -45.94 -12.05 6.64
C LEU A 52 -47.45 -11.92 6.87
N ARG A 53 -48.13 -11.17 5.99
CA ARG A 53 -49.59 -11.16 5.88
C ARG A 53 -50.03 -12.55 5.41
N GLY A 54 -50.25 -13.45 6.34
CA GLY A 54 -50.73 -14.80 6.06
C GLY A 54 -51.07 -15.52 7.35
N ASP A 55 -52.28 -15.25 7.85
CA ASP A 55 -53.16 -16.13 8.64
C ASP A 55 -53.96 -15.35 9.69
N SER A 56 -54.82 -14.46 9.20
CA SER A 56 -56.12 -14.27 9.83
C SER A 56 -57.20 -14.32 8.76
N ALA A 57 -57.71 -15.53 8.54
CA ALA A 57 -58.98 -15.73 7.89
C ALA A 57 -60.08 -15.08 8.72
N ARG A 58 -60.50 -13.84 8.40
CA ARG A 58 -61.82 -13.29 8.78
C ARG A 58 -62.39 -12.38 7.70
N LYS A 59 -63.44 -12.91 7.06
CA LYS A 59 -64.60 -12.24 6.45
C LYS A 59 -64.31 -11.04 5.52
N THR A 60 -64.23 -11.36 4.23
CA THR A 60 -64.59 -10.46 3.14
C THR A 60 -66.02 -9.95 3.33
N VAL A 61 -66.16 -8.65 3.53
CA VAL A 61 -67.41 -7.90 3.27
C VAL A 61 -67.32 -7.39 1.83
N PRO A 62 -68.32 -7.62 0.98
CA PRO A 62 -68.26 -7.18 -0.41
C PRO A 62 -68.41 -5.65 -0.48
N VAL A 63 -67.43 -5.01 -1.12
CA VAL A 63 -67.51 -3.61 -1.54
C VAL A 63 -68.51 -3.53 -2.69
N ALA A 64 -69.68 -2.95 -2.41
CA ALA A 64 -70.64 -2.60 -3.44
C ALA A 64 -70.10 -1.41 -4.26
N THR A 65 -69.82 -1.67 -5.53
CA THR A 65 -69.74 -0.64 -6.57
C THR A 65 -71.09 0.08 -6.69
N PRO A 66 -71.17 1.42 -6.66
CA PRO A 66 -72.40 2.09 -7.04
C PRO A 66 -72.55 1.99 -8.56
N SER A 67 -73.50 1.17 -9.00
CA SER A 67 -73.89 1.02 -10.40
C SER A 67 -74.57 2.30 -10.91
N LEU A 68 -74.08 2.77 -12.05
CA LEU A 68 -74.51 3.95 -12.80
C LEU A 68 -75.84 3.71 -13.56
N SER A 69 -76.87 3.17 -12.90
CA SER A 69 -78.09 2.69 -13.58
C SER A 69 -79.42 2.77 -12.80
N GLN A 70 -79.58 3.71 -11.86
CA GLN A 70 -80.88 3.95 -11.19
C GLN A 70 -81.24 5.43 -10.96
N ILE A 71 -80.99 6.30 -11.94
CA ILE A 71 -81.66 7.62 -12.01
C ILE A 71 -82.30 7.75 -13.39
N SER A 72 -83.33 6.95 -13.62
CA SER A 72 -84.29 7.17 -14.69
C SER A 72 -85.65 6.71 -14.18
N LYS A 73 -86.61 7.66 -14.21
CA LYS A 73 -88.06 7.60 -13.91
C LYS A 73 -88.49 8.49 -12.75
N ARG A 74 -88.70 9.78 -13.03
CA ARG A 74 -90.03 10.36 -13.30
C ARG A 74 -89.91 11.88 -13.40
N LEU A 75 -89.74 12.34 -14.65
CA LEU A 75 -90.25 13.63 -15.09
C LEU A 75 -91.78 13.53 -15.26
N ASN A 76 -92.44 14.67 -15.12
CA ASN A 76 -93.85 15.04 -15.37
C ASN A 76 -94.60 15.35 -14.07
N PHE A 77 -95.32 16.46 -13.93
CA PHE A 77 -95.54 17.70 -14.69
C PHE A 77 -96.21 18.69 -13.71
N ASP A 78 -96.11 19.98 -14.00
CA ASP A 78 -96.98 21.07 -13.49
C ASP A 78 -96.99 21.37 -11.98
N ASP A 79 -96.37 22.50 -11.64
CA ASP A 79 -97.12 23.63 -11.09
C ASP A 79 -96.42 24.93 -11.52
N SER A 80 -96.81 25.39 -12.72
CA SER A 80 -96.74 26.82 -13.03
C SER A 80 -97.83 27.52 -12.21
N PHE A 81 -97.54 28.73 -11.74
CA PHE A 81 -98.42 29.69 -11.07
C PHE A 81 -98.47 29.65 -9.53
N THR A 82 -97.45 30.28 -8.92
CA THR A 82 -97.71 31.35 -7.94
C THR A 82 -96.70 32.49 -8.13
N LEU A 83 -97.24 33.70 -7.99
CA LEU A 83 -96.66 35.03 -8.20
C LEU A 83 -95.30 35.28 -7.49
N PRO A 84 -94.54 36.34 -7.89
CA PRO A 84 -93.32 36.77 -7.21
C PRO A 84 -93.67 37.31 -5.81
N SER A 85 -93.82 36.41 -4.85
CA SER A 85 -94.01 36.74 -3.45
C SER A 85 -92.66 36.61 -2.77
N ALA A 86 -92.20 37.73 -2.22
CA ALA A 86 -91.12 37.90 -1.25
C ALA A 86 -90.07 36.79 -1.25
N VAL A 87 -88.89 37.13 -1.79
CA VAL A 87 -87.61 36.44 -1.55
C VAL A 87 -87.60 36.00 -0.08
N ASN A 88 -87.80 34.70 0.16
CA ASN A 88 -87.74 34.16 1.51
C ASN A 88 -86.25 34.10 1.87
N THR A 89 -85.76 35.26 2.34
CA THR A 89 -84.37 35.51 2.74
C THR A 89 -83.88 34.43 3.68
N ASP A 90 -84.77 33.85 4.48
CA ASP A 90 -84.44 32.76 5.41
C ASP A 90 -83.96 31.47 4.73
N VAL A 91 -84.52 31.08 3.56
CA VAL A 91 -84.09 29.87 2.86
C VAL A 91 -82.71 30.08 2.22
N LYS A 92 -82.50 31.23 1.57
CA LYS A 92 -81.17 31.58 1.02
C LYS A 92 -80.12 31.74 2.12
N MET A 93 -80.50 32.27 3.28
CA MET A 93 -79.59 32.45 4.41
C MET A 93 -79.23 31.11 5.06
N PHE A 94 -80.14 30.13 5.04
CA PHE A 94 -79.85 28.76 5.46
C PHE A 94 -78.90 28.05 4.49
N GLU A 95 -79.14 28.14 3.16
CA GLU A 95 -78.24 27.57 2.13
C GLU A 95 -76.84 28.20 2.19
N LEU A 96 -76.73 29.52 2.38
CA LEU A 96 -75.44 30.19 2.56
C LEU A 96 -74.74 29.73 3.84
N LYS A 97 -75.45 29.55 4.95
CA LYS A 97 -74.87 29.01 6.20
C LYS A 97 -74.35 27.59 6.04
N GLU A 98 -75.09 26.73 5.34
CA GLU A 98 -74.66 25.36 5.08
C GLU A 98 -73.43 25.33 4.17
N HIS A 99 -73.37 26.21 3.16
CA HIS A 99 -72.19 26.38 2.32
C HIS A 99 -70.96 26.90 3.08
N VAL A 100 -71.14 27.88 3.98
CA VAL A 100 -70.07 28.38 4.86
C VAL A 100 -69.58 27.27 5.77
N HIS A 101 -70.47 26.55 6.44
CA HIS A 101 -70.09 25.42 7.30
C HIS A 101 -69.35 24.34 6.52
N LEU A 102 -69.81 23.98 5.31
CA LEU A 102 -69.13 23.00 4.45
C LEU A 102 -67.72 23.47 4.08
N LEU A 103 -67.55 24.75 3.77
CA LEU A 103 -66.26 25.34 3.45
C LEU A 103 -65.35 25.41 4.67
N GLU A 104 -65.83 25.81 5.85
CA GLU A 104 -65.08 25.77 7.11
C GLU A 104 -64.61 24.36 7.44
N THR A 105 -65.45 23.36 7.19
CA THR A 105 -65.08 21.95 7.40
C THR A 105 -64.00 21.50 6.42
N LYS A 106 -64.10 21.92 5.15
CA LYS A 106 -63.05 21.67 4.14
C LYS A 106 -61.75 22.37 4.50
N LEU A 107 -61.83 23.62 4.96
CA LEU A 107 -60.70 24.46 5.37
C LEU A 107 -59.97 23.82 6.55
N SER A 108 -60.70 23.38 7.58
CA SER A 108 -60.14 22.64 8.71
C SER A 108 -59.48 21.32 8.30
N ASN A 109 -60.04 20.60 7.32
CA ASN A 109 -59.43 19.38 6.81
C ASN A 109 -58.16 19.66 6.02
N THR A 110 -58.14 20.70 5.18
CA THR A 110 -56.93 21.10 4.44
C THR A 110 -55.83 21.61 5.37
N GLU A 111 -56.17 22.33 6.44
CA GLU A 111 -55.20 22.74 7.47
C GLU A 111 -54.56 21.55 8.18
N LYS A 112 -55.36 20.55 8.57
CA LYS A 112 -54.85 19.30 9.17
C LYS A 112 -53.96 18.52 8.22
N GLU A 113 -54.27 18.53 6.93
CA GLU A 113 -53.47 17.87 5.91
C GLU A 113 -52.12 18.59 5.69
N ILE A 114 -52.13 19.93 5.64
CA ILE A 114 -50.90 20.75 5.62
C ILE A 114 -50.03 20.46 6.84
N GLU A 115 -50.62 20.37 8.04
CA GLU A 115 -49.86 20.08 9.26
C GLU A 115 -49.23 18.67 9.26
N ARG A 116 -49.94 17.68 8.71
CA ARG A 116 -49.38 16.33 8.48
C ARG A 116 -48.23 16.35 7.48
N PHE A 117 -48.33 17.14 6.41
CA PHE A 117 -47.22 17.27 5.47
C PHE A 117 -46.02 18.01 6.07
N ARG A 118 -46.22 19.05 6.89
CA ARG A 118 -45.13 19.75 7.59
C ARG A 118 -44.40 18.86 8.59
N THR A 119 -45.13 18.02 9.32
CA THR A 119 -44.51 17.04 10.23
C THR A 119 -43.72 15.96 9.47
N ALA A 120 -44.23 15.49 8.33
CA ALA A 120 -43.50 14.59 7.44
C ALA A 120 -42.26 15.25 6.82
N GLU A 121 -42.37 16.51 6.39
CA GLU A 121 -41.27 17.32 5.85
C GLU A 121 -40.15 17.46 6.88
N LYS A 122 -40.48 17.79 8.13
CA LYS A 122 -39.50 17.89 9.22
C LYS A 122 -38.78 16.55 9.47
N ALA A 123 -39.51 15.43 9.50
CA ALA A 123 -38.92 14.11 9.67
C ALA A 123 -38.02 13.69 8.48
N MET A 124 -38.30 14.17 7.27
CA MET A 124 -37.42 13.98 6.11
C MET A 124 -36.14 14.82 6.20
N ILE A 125 -36.24 16.07 6.69
CA ILE A 125 -35.07 16.94 6.92
C ILE A 125 -34.12 16.29 7.94
N GLU A 126 -34.65 15.84 9.08
CA GLU A 126 -33.85 15.16 10.12
C GLU A 126 -33.14 13.91 9.56
N ARG A 127 -33.82 13.13 8.70
CA ARG A 127 -33.21 11.97 8.03
C ARG A 127 -32.10 12.36 7.06
N ALA A 128 -32.31 13.41 6.27
CA ALA A 128 -31.32 13.89 5.30
C ALA A 128 -30.07 14.46 6.01
N GLU A 129 -30.25 15.18 7.12
CA GLU A 129 -29.15 15.68 7.97
C GLU A 129 -28.33 14.52 8.55
N GLN A 130 -29.00 13.45 9.01
CA GLN A 130 -28.33 12.27 9.53
C GLN A 130 -27.53 11.52 8.46
N GLN A 131 -28.05 11.41 7.23
CA GLN A 131 -27.32 10.83 6.10
C GLN A 131 -26.13 11.70 5.68
N LEU A 132 -26.27 13.03 5.72
CA LEU A 132 -25.17 13.97 5.45
C LEU A 132 -24.02 13.81 6.45
N LEU A 133 -24.33 13.67 7.73
CA LEU A 133 -23.34 13.37 8.78
C LEU A 133 -22.59 12.06 8.50
N GLU A 134 -23.32 10.98 8.17
CA GLU A 134 -22.72 9.68 7.84
C GLU A 134 -21.80 9.77 6.61
N ILE A 135 -22.21 10.51 5.57
CA ILE A 135 -21.39 10.75 4.38
C ILE A 135 -20.11 11.53 4.74
N VAL A 136 -20.21 12.55 5.59
CA VAL A 136 -19.05 13.34 6.02
C VAL A 136 -18.07 12.48 6.81
N ASP A 137 -18.56 11.62 7.70
CA ASP A 137 -17.71 10.71 8.48
C ASP A 137 -17.05 9.65 7.60
N LEU A 138 -17.79 9.06 6.65
CA LEU A 138 -17.22 8.14 5.66
C LEU A 138 -16.16 8.81 4.79
N LYS A 139 -16.38 10.07 4.36
CA LYS A 139 -15.38 10.84 3.61
C LYS A 139 -14.13 11.14 4.44
N LYS A 140 -14.28 11.54 5.71
CA LYS A 140 -13.15 11.74 6.61
C LYS A 140 -12.36 10.45 6.82
N GLU A 141 -13.05 9.32 6.97
CA GLU A 141 -12.40 8.02 7.11
C GLU A 141 -11.68 7.58 5.83
N LEU A 142 -12.25 7.88 4.66
CA LEU A 142 -11.61 7.65 3.36
C LEU A 142 -10.35 8.51 3.20
N ILE A 143 -10.43 9.80 3.51
CA ILE A 143 -9.30 10.74 3.48
C ILE A 143 -8.23 10.30 4.48
N ARG A 144 -8.62 10.00 5.73
CA ARG A 144 -7.71 9.54 6.78
C ARG A 144 -6.97 8.26 6.37
N ARG A 145 -7.61 7.32 5.65
CA ARG A 145 -6.94 6.13 5.14
C ARG A 145 -6.09 6.39 3.90
N ASN A 146 -6.54 7.29 3.02
CA ASN A 146 -5.77 7.71 1.85
C ASN A 146 -4.48 8.44 2.27
N ASP A 147 -4.55 9.22 3.35
CA ASP A 147 -3.46 10.08 3.79
C ASP A 147 -2.49 9.39 4.78
N ASN A 148 -2.83 8.26 5.42
CA ASN A 148 -2.03 7.76 6.57
C ASN A 148 -1.09 6.56 6.37
N THR A 149 -0.92 5.96 5.20
CA THR A 149 0.08 4.86 5.11
C THR A 149 0.75 4.76 3.76
N LEU A 150 0.00 4.88 2.67
CA LEU A 150 0.54 4.53 1.36
C LEU A 150 1.49 5.59 0.78
N LEU A 151 1.22 6.88 1.00
CA LEU A 151 2.10 7.94 0.52
C LEU A 151 3.40 7.99 1.34
N ASP A 152 3.28 8.02 2.66
CA ASP A 152 4.42 8.03 3.59
C ASP A 152 5.28 6.76 3.47
N GLU A 153 4.67 5.62 3.18
CA GLU A 153 5.39 4.36 2.98
C GLU A 153 5.98 4.23 1.58
N ALA A 154 5.34 4.81 0.55
CA ALA A 154 5.94 4.96 -0.77
C ALA A 154 7.11 5.96 -0.75
N GLU A 155 7.00 7.05 0.00
CA GLU A 155 8.07 8.04 0.20
C GLU A 155 9.24 7.42 0.98
N ARG A 156 8.97 6.70 2.09
CA ARG A 156 10.00 5.93 2.79
C ARG A 156 10.68 4.90 1.88
N ARG A 157 9.92 4.22 1.01
CA ARG A 157 10.47 3.26 0.03
C ARG A 157 11.29 3.96 -1.06
N ALA A 158 10.86 5.12 -1.55
CA ALA A 158 11.62 5.90 -2.52
C ALA A 158 12.96 6.36 -1.93
N VAL A 159 12.95 6.89 -0.70
CA VAL A 159 14.17 7.27 0.03
C VAL A 159 15.10 6.07 0.25
N GLN A 160 14.56 4.89 0.59
CA GLN A 160 15.36 3.67 0.75
C GLN A 160 15.97 3.20 -0.59
N ALA A 161 15.24 3.29 -1.69
CA ALA A 161 15.74 2.97 -3.02
C ALA A 161 16.83 3.95 -3.49
N GLU A 162 16.68 5.25 -3.20
CA GLU A 162 17.72 6.25 -3.46
C GLU A 162 19.00 5.97 -2.69
N ARG A 163 18.92 5.65 -1.39
CA ARG A 163 20.09 5.24 -0.60
C ARG A 163 20.78 4.02 -1.18
N SER A 164 20.01 2.99 -1.54
CA SER A 164 20.55 1.76 -2.12
C SER A 164 21.26 2.05 -3.46
N ARG A 165 20.67 2.92 -4.31
CA ARG A 165 21.29 3.35 -5.57
C ARG A 165 22.62 4.06 -5.32
N ASP A 166 22.66 4.97 -4.35
CA ASP A 166 23.86 5.74 -4.05
C ASP A 166 24.97 4.84 -3.46
N GLU A 167 24.62 3.84 -2.64
CA GLU A 167 25.53 2.79 -2.18
C GLU A 167 26.12 1.96 -3.33
N TRP A 168 25.29 1.56 -4.31
CA TRP A 168 25.73 0.85 -5.51
C TRP A 168 26.66 1.72 -6.37
N GLN A 169 26.34 3.01 -6.54
CA GLN A 169 27.21 3.94 -7.26
C GLN A 169 28.58 4.08 -6.58
N ASP A 170 28.61 4.18 -5.26
CA ASP A 170 29.86 4.26 -4.49
C ASP A 170 30.65 2.93 -4.55
N ALA A 171 29.98 1.79 -4.47
CA ALA A 171 30.60 0.47 -4.64
C ALA A 171 31.21 0.31 -6.04
N CYS A 172 30.50 0.73 -7.10
CA CYS A 172 31.01 0.77 -8.46
C CYS A 172 32.21 1.70 -8.60
N ALA A 173 32.20 2.88 -7.98
CA ALA A 173 33.32 3.81 -7.99
C ALA A 173 34.56 3.21 -7.29
N ARG A 174 34.36 2.53 -6.15
CA ARG A 174 35.42 1.81 -5.43
C ARG A 174 36.00 0.67 -6.28
N PHE A 175 35.14 -0.16 -6.88
CA PHE A 175 35.56 -1.22 -7.78
C PHE A 175 36.38 -0.68 -8.97
N HIS A 176 35.90 0.40 -9.60
CA HIS A 176 36.60 1.02 -10.72
C HIS A 176 37.99 1.55 -10.32
N ARG A 177 38.12 2.11 -9.11
CA ARG A 177 39.42 2.53 -8.56
C ARG A 177 40.36 1.34 -8.37
N TYR A 178 39.87 0.24 -7.80
CA TYR A 178 40.67 -0.99 -7.65
C TYR A 178 41.09 -1.55 -9.00
N PHE A 179 40.18 -1.57 -9.97
CA PHE A 179 40.45 -2.02 -11.33
C PHE A 179 41.54 -1.17 -11.99
N ARG A 180 41.47 0.16 -11.91
CA ARG A 180 42.56 1.05 -12.41
C ARG A 180 43.89 0.77 -11.74
N CYS A 181 43.91 0.57 -10.41
CA CYS A 181 45.14 0.24 -9.70
C CYS A 181 45.72 -1.12 -10.12
N ALA A 182 44.87 -2.14 -10.30
CA ALA A 182 45.28 -3.45 -10.79
C ALA A 182 45.84 -3.37 -12.22
N LYS A 183 45.15 -2.63 -13.12
CA LYS A 183 45.59 -2.35 -14.49
C LYS A 183 46.97 -1.69 -14.51
N ALA A 184 47.15 -0.61 -13.75
CA ALA A 184 48.45 0.07 -13.67
C ALA A 184 49.58 -0.83 -13.16
N ARG A 185 49.32 -1.70 -12.17
CA ARG A 185 50.32 -2.67 -11.67
C ARG A 185 50.66 -3.73 -12.71
N LEU A 186 49.67 -4.22 -13.44
CA LEU A 186 49.88 -5.20 -14.50
C LEU A 186 50.61 -4.61 -15.70
N GLU A 187 50.33 -3.37 -16.10
CA GLU A 187 51.10 -2.66 -17.13
C GLU A 187 52.58 -2.50 -16.74
N ILE A 188 52.88 -2.29 -15.46
CA ILE A 188 54.26 -2.26 -14.95
C ILE A 188 54.90 -3.66 -15.05
N ALA A 189 54.18 -4.70 -14.64
CA ALA A 189 54.67 -6.09 -14.72
C ALA A 189 54.90 -6.54 -16.17
N GLU A 190 54.00 -6.18 -17.08
CA GLU A 190 54.14 -6.42 -18.52
C GLU A 190 55.42 -5.77 -19.07
N LYS A 191 55.63 -4.47 -18.78
CA LYS A 191 56.85 -3.76 -19.18
C LYS A 191 58.11 -4.44 -18.65
N GLU A 192 58.07 -4.95 -17.41
CA GLU A 192 59.22 -5.64 -16.82
C GLU A 192 59.47 -7.02 -17.45
N LEU A 193 58.42 -7.81 -17.71
CA LEU A 193 58.52 -9.08 -18.43
C LEU A 193 59.05 -8.88 -19.85
N GLN A 194 58.62 -7.82 -20.52
CA GLN A 194 59.07 -7.46 -21.86
C GLN A 194 60.55 -7.05 -21.86
N CYS A 195 60.97 -6.22 -20.90
CA CYS A 195 62.38 -5.84 -20.71
C CYS A 195 63.30 -7.05 -20.42
N ARG A 196 62.79 -8.08 -19.75
CA ARG A 196 63.54 -9.31 -19.43
C ARG A 196 63.51 -10.36 -20.56
N GLY A 197 62.74 -10.13 -21.63
CA GLY A 197 62.57 -11.10 -22.72
C GLY A 197 61.72 -12.32 -22.36
N ASN A 198 60.97 -12.25 -21.25
CA ASN A 198 60.13 -13.34 -20.75
C ASN A 198 58.66 -13.22 -21.20
N MET A 199 58.32 -12.17 -21.95
CA MET A 199 56.96 -11.96 -22.45
C MET A 199 56.71 -12.85 -23.69
N THR A 200 55.88 -13.87 -23.54
CA THR A 200 55.45 -14.72 -24.66
C THR A 200 54.23 -14.11 -25.37
N GLU A 201 54.09 -14.38 -26.67
CA GLU A 201 52.94 -13.92 -27.48
C GLU A 201 51.60 -14.43 -26.92
N ASP A 202 51.57 -15.64 -26.38
CA ASP A 202 50.36 -16.19 -25.77
C ASP A 202 49.99 -15.44 -24.48
N LEU A 203 50.97 -15.10 -23.63
CA LEU A 203 50.73 -14.33 -22.41
C LEU A 203 50.24 -12.91 -22.73
N LYS A 204 50.78 -12.30 -23.78
CA LYS A 204 50.35 -10.99 -24.27
C LYS A 204 48.91 -11.01 -24.78
N LYS A 205 48.53 -12.01 -25.58
CA LYS A 205 47.15 -12.19 -26.03
C LYS A 205 46.18 -12.44 -24.87
N SER A 206 46.59 -13.23 -23.88
CA SER A 206 45.78 -13.44 -22.67
C SER A 206 45.60 -12.15 -21.87
N LEU A 207 46.63 -11.30 -21.76
CA LEU A 207 46.53 -10.00 -21.10
C LEU A 207 45.60 -9.05 -21.87
N ASP A 208 45.79 -8.92 -23.18
CA ASP A 208 44.96 -8.06 -24.05
C ASP A 208 43.49 -8.50 -24.05
N PHE A 209 43.23 -9.82 -24.06
CA PHE A 209 41.88 -10.37 -23.95
C PHE A 209 41.24 -10.05 -22.59
N ALA A 210 41.97 -10.26 -21.49
CA ALA A 210 41.50 -9.93 -20.15
C ALA A 210 41.18 -8.43 -20.00
N TRP A 211 41.90 -7.55 -20.69
CA TRP A 211 41.63 -6.11 -20.68
C TRP A 211 40.44 -5.68 -21.52
N THR A 212 40.32 -6.23 -22.72
CA THR A 212 39.24 -5.86 -23.65
C THR A 212 37.89 -6.43 -23.22
N SER A 213 37.86 -7.54 -22.45
CA SER A 213 36.62 -8.11 -21.93
C SER A 213 36.07 -7.42 -20.68
N SER A 214 36.84 -6.55 -20.02
CA SER A 214 36.50 -5.95 -18.71
C SER A 214 36.40 -4.42 -18.70
N GLU A 215 36.58 -3.76 -19.84
CA GLU A 215 36.57 -2.30 -19.93
C GLU A 215 35.14 -1.74 -20.08
N CYS A 216 34.43 -1.60 -18.96
CA CYS A 216 33.25 -0.72 -18.89
C CYS A 216 33.71 0.71 -18.58
N ARG A 217 33.39 1.67 -19.46
CA ARG A 217 33.65 3.09 -19.24
C ARG A 217 32.59 3.68 -18.31
N PRO A 218 32.95 4.14 -17.10
CA PRO A 218 31.99 4.68 -16.14
C PRO A 218 31.36 5.99 -16.60
N GLU A 219 31.99 6.74 -17.53
CA GLU A 219 31.45 7.98 -18.07
C GLU A 219 30.22 7.77 -19.01
N GLU A 220 29.96 6.54 -19.45
CA GLU A 220 28.81 6.18 -20.31
C GLU A 220 27.60 5.64 -19.51
N ILE A 221 27.75 5.52 -18.18
CA ILE A 221 26.70 5.05 -17.27
C ILE A 221 25.80 6.25 -16.90
N ASN A 222 24.84 6.57 -17.77
CA ASN A 222 23.77 7.52 -17.46
C ASN A 222 22.53 6.81 -16.87
N SER A 223 21.65 7.53 -16.17
CA SER A 223 20.47 6.96 -15.47
C SER A 223 19.62 6.02 -16.31
N ASP A 224 19.56 6.28 -17.62
CA ASP A 224 18.70 5.55 -18.55
C ASP A 224 19.34 4.24 -19.03
N ASN A 225 20.68 4.14 -18.94
CA ASN A 225 21.46 3.01 -19.44
C ASN A 225 21.85 2.03 -18.32
N VAL A 226 21.71 2.40 -17.05
CA VAL A 226 22.06 1.54 -15.89
C VAL A 226 21.24 0.25 -15.92
N ARG A 227 19.96 0.31 -16.29
CA ARG A 227 19.10 -0.87 -16.36
C ARG A 227 19.53 -1.82 -17.47
N GLU A 228 19.88 -1.27 -18.63
CA GLU A 228 20.34 -2.03 -19.79
C GLU A 228 21.75 -2.61 -19.54
N LEU A 229 22.63 -1.88 -18.85
CA LEU A 229 23.93 -2.36 -18.39
C LEU A 229 23.82 -3.42 -17.31
N LEU A 230 22.88 -3.29 -16.36
CA LEU A 230 22.63 -4.31 -15.34
C LEU A 230 22.01 -5.57 -15.94
N ASP A 231 21.08 -5.45 -16.89
CA ASP A 231 20.55 -6.59 -17.62
C ASP A 231 21.64 -7.25 -18.47
N THR A 232 22.47 -6.46 -19.16
CA THR A 232 23.60 -6.97 -19.95
C THR A 232 24.65 -7.63 -19.04
N ALA A 233 24.95 -7.04 -17.88
CA ALA A 233 25.87 -7.58 -16.89
C ALA A 233 25.31 -8.84 -16.23
N ALA A 234 24.00 -8.91 -15.95
CA ALA A 234 23.34 -10.10 -15.46
C ALA A 234 23.37 -11.22 -16.51
N HIS A 235 23.11 -10.91 -17.77
CA HIS A 235 23.21 -11.86 -18.88
C HIS A 235 24.65 -12.32 -19.10
N THR A 236 25.65 -11.43 -19.03
CA THR A 236 27.06 -11.80 -19.13
C THR A 236 27.57 -12.54 -17.90
N LEU A 237 27.06 -12.28 -16.70
CA LEU A 237 27.35 -13.08 -15.50
C LEU A 237 26.73 -14.47 -15.62
N GLU A 238 25.51 -14.56 -16.14
CA GLU A 238 24.83 -15.83 -16.39
C GLU A 238 25.54 -16.64 -17.49
N ASP A 239 26.06 -15.96 -18.52
CA ASP A 239 26.88 -16.56 -19.58
C ASP A 239 28.31 -16.88 -19.11
N LEU A 240 28.93 -16.07 -18.25
CA LEU A 240 30.21 -16.37 -17.60
C LEU A 240 30.06 -17.52 -16.60
N ASN A 241 28.91 -17.68 -15.95
CA ASN A 241 28.62 -18.84 -15.11
C ASN A 241 28.41 -20.10 -15.97
N LYS A 242 27.93 -19.95 -17.22
CA LYS A 242 27.92 -21.03 -18.23
C LYS A 242 29.31 -21.31 -18.82
N ILE A 243 30.19 -20.30 -18.93
CA ILE A 243 31.56 -20.42 -19.47
C ILE A 243 32.57 -20.89 -18.40
N SER A 244 32.36 -20.57 -17.13
CA SER A 244 33.13 -21.08 -15.98
C SER A 244 32.99 -22.61 -15.83
N VAL A 245 31.91 -23.18 -16.38
CA VAL A 245 31.71 -24.63 -16.52
C VAL A 245 32.42 -25.20 -17.77
N ARG A 246 32.92 -24.35 -18.69
CA ARG A 246 33.47 -24.75 -20.00
C ARG A 246 34.93 -24.45 -20.27
N GLU A 247 35.64 -23.62 -19.51
CA GLU A 247 37.06 -23.29 -19.79
C GLU A 247 38.04 -24.03 -18.88
N ASP A 248 38.14 -25.33 -19.09
CA ASP A 248 39.42 -26.04 -19.02
C ASP A 248 39.48 -27.02 -20.20
N VAL A 249 39.57 -26.49 -21.43
CA VAL A 249 40.37 -27.10 -22.51
C VAL A 249 40.64 -26.10 -23.64
N GLY A 250 41.87 -26.21 -24.15
CA GLY A 250 42.48 -25.33 -25.12
C GLY A 250 41.76 -25.21 -26.46
N SER A 251 42.02 -24.05 -27.06
CA SER A 251 41.68 -23.65 -28.40
C SER A 251 42.17 -24.65 -29.47
N SER A 252 41.22 -25.21 -30.23
CA SER A 252 41.47 -25.74 -31.56
C SER A 252 40.42 -25.18 -32.52
N ILE A 253 40.94 -24.53 -33.55
CA ILE A 253 40.22 -23.87 -34.64
C ILE A 253 39.50 -24.93 -35.48
N PHE A 254 38.18 -24.82 -35.65
CA PHE A 254 37.51 -25.31 -36.85
C PHE A 254 36.41 -24.36 -37.32
N ARG A 255 36.58 -23.94 -38.56
CA ARG A 255 35.74 -23.06 -39.38
C ARG A 255 34.83 -23.96 -40.21
N GLU A 256 33.50 -23.82 -40.13
CA GLU A 256 32.53 -24.33 -41.13
C GLU A 256 31.10 -23.79 -40.89
N PRO A 257 30.13 -23.92 -41.83
CA PRO A 257 29.66 -22.81 -42.65
C PRO A 257 28.17 -22.45 -42.47
N SER A 258 27.78 -21.28 -43.00
CA SER A 258 26.40 -20.79 -43.06
C SER A 258 25.45 -21.72 -43.85
N PRO A 259 24.17 -21.87 -43.47
CA PRO A 259 23.14 -22.39 -44.36
C PRO A 259 22.23 -21.28 -44.91
N ILE A 260 22.40 -21.05 -46.22
CA ILE A 260 21.37 -21.11 -47.26
C ILE A 260 20.03 -20.40 -46.98
N GLN A 261 19.85 -19.27 -47.68
CA GLN A 261 18.57 -18.69 -48.06
C GLN A 261 17.69 -19.74 -48.76
N SER A 262 16.42 -19.86 -48.37
CA SER A 262 15.36 -20.40 -49.24
C SER A 262 14.19 -19.43 -49.26
N ALA A 263 13.72 -19.25 -50.49
CA ALA A 263 12.86 -18.22 -50.99
C ALA A 263 11.37 -18.56 -50.84
N VAL A 264 10.55 -17.51 -50.80
CA VAL A 264 9.28 -17.34 -51.54
C VAL A 264 8.21 -18.43 -51.38
N PHE A 265 7.11 -18.06 -50.69
CA PHE A 265 5.77 -18.21 -51.26
C PHE A 265 4.93 -16.99 -50.90
N ASP A 266 4.50 -16.32 -51.97
CA ASP A 266 3.57 -15.20 -52.06
C ASP A 266 2.26 -15.77 -52.61
N GLU A 267 1.14 -15.51 -51.93
CA GLU A 267 -0.26 -15.65 -52.37
C GLU A 267 -1.09 -15.13 -51.17
N GLY A 268 -1.76 -13.98 -51.18
CA GLY A 268 -2.57 -13.41 -52.24
C GLY A 268 -4.02 -13.79 -52.01
N ASN A 269 -4.80 -12.96 -51.31
CA ASN A 269 -6.12 -12.50 -51.79
C ASN A 269 -6.81 -11.49 -50.85
N GLN A 270 -7.11 -10.34 -51.45
CA GLN A 270 -8.10 -9.35 -51.06
C GLN A 270 -9.53 -9.87 -51.28
N SER A 271 -10.51 -9.13 -50.73
CA SER A 271 -11.92 -8.95 -51.19
C SER A 271 -12.91 -9.27 -50.06
N VAL A 272 -13.50 -8.29 -49.35
CA VAL A 272 -14.60 -7.36 -49.75
C VAL A 272 -15.99 -7.99 -49.63
N VAL A 273 -16.91 -7.22 -49.03
CA VAL A 273 -18.38 -7.39 -48.80
C VAL A 273 -18.76 -8.48 -47.77
N SER A 274 -19.62 -8.29 -46.76
CA SER A 274 -20.82 -7.46 -46.71
C SER A 274 -21.27 -7.18 -45.27
N ASN A 275 -21.65 -5.93 -45.02
CA ASN A 275 -22.70 -5.62 -44.05
C ASN A 275 -24.01 -6.21 -44.56
N LEU A 276 -24.71 -7.01 -43.74
CA LEU A 276 -26.17 -7.10 -43.82
C LEU A 276 -26.73 -7.39 -42.42
N SER A 277 -27.48 -6.42 -41.93
CA SER A 277 -28.39 -6.49 -40.81
C SER A 277 -29.60 -7.36 -41.17
N GLU A 278 -29.95 -8.32 -40.31
CA GLU A 278 -31.31 -8.87 -40.11
C GLU A 278 -31.26 -9.68 -38.80
N SER A 279 -31.76 -9.13 -37.68
CA SER A 279 -33.15 -9.24 -37.22
C SER A 279 -33.55 -10.62 -36.66
N ILE A 280 -33.51 -10.70 -35.31
CA ILE A 280 -34.59 -11.15 -34.42
C ILE A 280 -35.18 -12.58 -34.59
N LEU A 281 -35.08 -13.34 -33.48
CA LEU A 281 -35.94 -14.46 -33.03
C LEU A 281 -35.95 -15.74 -33.88
N ASN A 282 -35.18 -16.75 -33.44
CA ASN A 282 -35.67 -18.09 -33.05
C ASN A 282 -34.51 -19.12 -33.07
N SER A 283 -34.01 -19.53 -31.89
CA SER A 283 -33.50 -20.90 -31.60
C SER A 283 -32.78 -20.93 -30.25
N THR A 284 -33.55 -20.98 -29.15
CA THR A 284 -33.04 -21.00 -27.76
C THR A 284 -32.91 -22.40 -27.16
N LEU A 285 -32.86 -23.46 -27.97
CA LEU A 285 -32.65 -24.82 -27.43
C LEU A 285 -31.54 -25.64 -28.11
N ALA A 286 -31.18 -25.34 -29.36
CA ALA A 286 -30.10 -26.07 -30.06
C ALA A 286 -28.72 -25.43 -29.87
N ASN A 287 -28.64 -24.11 -29.63
CA ASN A 287 -27.37 -23.41 -29.49
C ASN A 287 -26.69 -23.66 -28.14
N THR A 288 -27.45 -23.97 -27.08
CA THR A 288 -26.87 -24.33 -25.79
C THR A 288 -26.15 -25.69 -25.85
N SER A 289 -26.70 -26.68 -26.57
CA SER A 289 -26.04 -27.99 -26.74
C SER A 289 -24.75 -27.91 -27.57
N ILE A 290 -24.70 -27.03 -28.57
CA ILE A 290 -23.52 -26.85 -29.44
C ILE A 290 -22.39 -26.13 -28.69
N ASP A 291 -22.72 -25.21 -27.79
CA ASP A 291 -21.71 -24.52 -26.99
C ASP A 291 -21.12 -25.44 -25.90
N TYR A 292 -21.92 -26.33 -25.29
CA TYR A 292 -21.38 -27.36 -24.39
C TYR A 292 -20.41 -28.33 -25.08
N GLU A 293 -20.70 -28.77 -26.31
CA GLU A 293 -19.78 -29.65 -27.06
C GLU A 293 -18.47 -28.95 -27.45
N LYS A 294 -18.53 -27.65 -27.75
CA LYS A 294 -17.33 -26.84 -28.02
C LYS A 294 -16.50 -26.65 -26.76
N ASP A 295 -17.13 -26.34 -25.64
CA ASP A 295 -16.45 -26.15 -24.36
C ASP A 295 -15.79 -27.46 -23.89
N GLU A 296 -16.46 -28.60 -24.07
CA GLU A 296 -15.88 -29.91 -23.76
C GLU A 296 -14.69 -30.24 -24.68
N LYS A 297 -14.78 -29.89 -25.96
CA LYS A 297 -13.67 -30.04 -26.91
C LYS A 297 -12.49 -29.13 -26.57
N ILE A 298 -12.75 -27.90 -26.13
CA ILE A 298 -11.74 -26.95 -25.66
C ILE A 298 -11.04 -27.53 -24.42
N GLN A 299 -11.78 -27.99 -23.41
CA GLN A 299 -11.20 -28.60 -22.22
C GLN A 299 -10.36 -29.84 -22.53
N ARG A 300 -10.81 -30.70 -23.46
CA ARG A 300 -10.01 -31.85 -23.91
C ARG A 300 -8.71 -31.42 -24.59
N LEU A 301 -8.77 -30.41 -25.45
CA LEU A 301 -7.58 -29.87 -26.14
C LEU A 301 -6.64 -29.17 -25.15
N GLU A 302 -7.15 -28.47 -24.15
CA GLU A 302 -6.36 -27.86 -23.09
C GLU A 302 -5.64 -28.91 -22.24
N LEU A 303 -6.33 -30.00 -21.89
CA LEU A 303 -5.74 -31.13 -21.19
C LEU A 303 -4.65 -31.81 -22.02
N GLU A 304 -4.91 -32.06 -23.31
CA GLU A 304 -3.92 -32.65 -24.24
C GLU A 304 -2.71 -31.71 -24.40
N ASN A 305 -2.93 -30.40 -24.51
CA ASN A 305 -1.86 -29.41 -24.59
C ASN A 305 -1.04 -29.37 -23.28
N SER A 306 -1.68 -29.50 -22.12
CA SER A 306 -1.00 -29.66 -20.83
C SER A 306 -0.12 -30.93 -20.81
N GLN A 307 -0.66 -32.07 -21.23
CA GLN A 307 0.10 -33.32 -21.29
C GLN A 307 1.27 -33.27 -22.28
N LEU A 308 1.11 -32.56 -23.40
CA LEU A 308 2.18 -32.33 -24.38
C LEU A 308 3.27 -31.40 -23.83
N LYS A 309 2.90 -30.37 -23.05
CA LYS A 309 3.86 -29.52 -22.34
C LYS A 309 4.64 -30.32 -21.31
N ASP A 310 3.98 -31.16 -20.52
CA ASP A 310 4.67 -32.02 -19.54
C ASP A 310 5.66 -32.98 -20.23
N ARG A 311 5.26 -33.58 -21.35
CA ARG A 311 6.15 -34.41 -22.17
C ARG A 311 7.34 -33.62 -22.72
N LEU A 312 7.11 -32.39 -23.18
CA LEU A 312 8.17 -31.52 -23.71
C LEU A 312 9.18 -31.19 -22.61
N THR A 313 8.73 -30.87 -21.40
CA THR A 313 9.59 -30.62 -20.24
C THR A 313 10.43 -31.85 -19.92
N VAL A 314 9.84 -33.04 -19.88
CA VAL A 314 10.59 -34.30 -19.63
C VAL A 314 11.64 -34.57 -20.71
N TYR A 315 11.33 -34.31 -21.99
CA TYR A 315 12.31 -34.46 -23.07
C TYR A 315 13.42 -33.41 -23.01
N PHE A 316 13.09 -32.18 -22.62
CA PHE A 316 14.06 -31.11 -22.42
C PHE A 316 15.03 -31.45 -21.27
N ASP A 317 14.52 -31.87 -20.11
CA ASP A 317 15.33 -32.31 -18.97
C ASP A 317 16.24 -33.48 -19.34
N ARG A 318 15.71 -34.44 -20.12
CA ARG A 318 16.49 -35.58 -20.62
C ARG A 318 17.60 -35.15 -21.58
N ALA A 319 17.34 -34.20 -22.47
CA ALA A 319 18.33 -33.66 -23.39
C ALA A 319 19.43 -32.89 -22.63
N GLN A 320 19.06 -32.06 -21.67
CA GLN A 320 19.99 -31.32 -20.82
C GLN A 320 20.88 -32.28 -20.01
N LYS A 321 20.30 -33.33 -19.44
CA LYS A 321 21.05 -34.37 -18.72
C LYS A 321 22.00 -35.14 -19.64
N SER A 322 21.58 -35.44 -20.87
CA SER A 322 22.43 -36.11 -21.87
C SER A 322 23.61 -35.23 -22.28
N MET A 323 23.38 -33.93 -22.47
CA MET A 323 24.43 -32.96 -22.80
C MET A 323 25.46 -32.87 -21.67
N LEU A 324 25.01 -32.78 -20.42
CA LEU A 324 25.88 -32.72 -19.24
C LEU A 324 26.70 -34.00 -19.04
N MET A 325 26.15 -35.17 -19.41
CA MET A 325 26.89 -36.44 -19.38
C MET A 325 27.98 -36.48 -20.46
N GLU A 326 27.72 -35.96 -21.67
CA GLU A 326 28.73 -35.89 -22.73
C GLU A 326 29.84 -34.89 -22.38
N GLU A 327 29.51 -33.74 -21.78
CA GLU A 327 30.51 -32.78 -21.28
C GLU A 327 31.39 -33.38 -20.17
N LYS A 328 30.81 -34.16 -19.25
CA LYS A 328 31.61 -34.88 -18.24
C LYS A 328 32.52 -35.93 -18.86
N LYS A 329 32.06 -36.61 -19.92
CA LYS A 329 32.86 -37.59 -20.65
C LYS A 329 34.02 -36.93 -21.39
N THR A 330 33.80 -35.83 -22.10
CA THR A 330 34.87 -35.10 -22.81
C THR A 330 35.89 -34.52 -21.82
N SER A 331 35.45 -33.97 -20.68
CA SER A 331 36.36 -33.51 -19.62
C SER A 331 37.22 -34.67 -19.05
N ALA A 332 36.63 -35.86 -18.88
CA ALA A 332 37.38 -37.03 -18.43
C ALA A 332 38.41 -37.48 -19.48
N GLU A 333 38.06 -37.51 -20.76
CA GLU A 333 38.97 -37.85 -21.86
C GLU A 333 40.15 -36.86 -21.94
N GLN A 334 39.90 -35.57 -21.76
CA GLN A 334 40.94 -34.54 -21.73
C GLN A 334 41.90 -34.73 -20.55
N LYS A 335 41.37 -35.03 -19.37
CA LYS A 335 42.18 -35.35 -18.18
C LYS A 335 43.03 -36.61 -18.40
N TYR A 336 42.49 -37.62 -19.07
CA TYR A 336 43.25 -38.82 -19.45
C TYR A 336 44.40 -38.49 -20.40
N HIS A 337 44.17 -37.69 -21.45
CA HIS A 337 45.25 -37.29 -22.35
C HIS A 337 46.31 -36.41 -21.69
N LEU A 338 45.93 -35.50 -20.79
CA LEU A 338 46.89 -34.71 -20.03
C LEU A 338 47.77 -35.61 -19.14
N LEU A 339 47.16 -36.60 -18.49
CA LEU A 339 47.88 -37.56 -17.66
C LEU A 339 48.83 -38.43 -18.49
N GLU A 340 48.40 -38.87 -19.67
CA GLU A 340 49.22 -39.62 -20.63
C GLU A 340 50.44 -38.80 -21.07
N LYS A 341 50.24 -37.53 -21.45
CA LYS A 341 51.34 -36.61 -21.80
C LYS A 341 52.30 -36.40 -20.63
N LYS A 342 51.78 -36.22 -19.41
CA LYS A 342 52.62 -36.08 -18.20
C LYS A 342 53.42 -37.34 -17.91
N MET A 343 52.85 -38.52 -18.17
CA MET A 343 53.56 -39.79 -18.04
C MET A 343 54.68 -39.91 -19.09
N GLU A 344 54.44 -39.53 -20.34
CA GLU A 344 55.47 -39.49 -21.38
C GLU A 344 56.59 -38.50 -21.06
N GLU A 345 56.25 -37.30 -20.57
CA GLU A 345 57.22 -36.30 -20.10
C GLU A 345 58.10 -36.90 -19.00
N MET A 346 57.51 -37.49 -17.95
CA MET A 346 58.27 -38.15 -16.87
C MET A 346 59.15 -39.30 -17.38
N LEU A 347 58.66 -40.13 -18.31
CA LEU A 347 59.45 -41.21 -18.91
C LEU A 347 60.61 -40.66 -19.75
N SER A 348 60.41 -39.56 -20.46
CA SER A 348 61.45 -38.89 -21.23
C SER A 348 62.53 -38.26 -20.34
N GLU A 349 62.13 -37.63 -19.22
CA GLU A 349 63.03 -37.09 -18.21
C GLU A 349 63.83 -38.20 -17.54
N LEU A 350 63.20 -39.32 -17.21
CA LEU A 350 63.86 -40.49 -16.62
C LEU A 350 64.89 -41.07 -17.59
N ASN A 351 64.57 -41.16 -18.88
CA ASN A 351 65.53 -41.60 -19.91
C ASN A 351 66.69 -40.61 -20.11
N SER A 352 66.41 -39.30 -20.08
CA SER A 352 67.43 -38.25 -20.14
C SER A 352 68.37 -38.32 -18.94
N LEU A 353 67.81 -38.47 -17.73
CA LEU A 353 68.57 -38.65 -16.49
C LEU A 353 69.42 -39.92 -16.55
N ARG A 354 68.87 -41.03 -17.05
CA ARG A 354 69.60 -42.30 -17.23
C ARG A 354 70.78 -42.13 -18.18
N SER A 355 70.61 -41.40 -19.28
CA SER A 355 71.68 -41.07 -20.24
C SER A 355 72.75 -40.16 -19.61
N ALA A 356 72.34 -39.14 -18.86
CA ALA A 356 73.24 -38.23 -18.15
C ALA A 356 74.02 -38.94 -17.03
N CYS A 357 73.38 -39.83 -16.27
CA CYS A 357 74.03 -40.69 -15.30
C CYS A 357 75.01 -41.66 -15.96
N SER A 358 74.65 -42.26 -17.11
CA SER A 358 75.57 -43.10 -17.88
C SER A 358 76.81 -42.31 -18.31
N LYS A 359 76.67 -41.08 -18.82
CA LYS A 359 77.81 -40.21 -19.17
C LYS A 359 78.67 -39.85 -17.96
N LYS A 360 78.08 -39.40 -16.86
CA LYS A 360 78.82 -39.00 -15.65
C LYS A 360 79.49 -40.16 -14.92
N ILE A 361 78.93 -41.37 -14.95
CA ILE A 361 79.58 -42.54 -14.32
C ILE A 361 80.87 -42.92 -15.07
N PHE A 362 80.95 -42.68 -16.38
CA PHE A 362 82.14 -42.97 -17.18
C PHE A 362 83.16 -41.81 -17.28
N ASP A 363 82.73 -40.54 -17.13
CA ASP A 363 83.65 -39.38 -17.09
C ASP A 363 84.36 -39.18 -15.73
N VAL A 364 83.94 -39.88 -14.67
CA VAL A 364 84.47 -39.72 -13.29
C VAL A 364 85.64 -40.66 -12.96
N MET A 365 86.10 -41.52 -13.89
CA MET A 365 87.18 -42.47 -13.60
C MET A 365 88.59 -41.86 -13.45
N ASP A 366 88.81 -40.58 -13.78
CA ASP A 366 90.15 -39.97 -13.83
C ASP A 366 90.47 -38.94 -12.73
N THR A 367 89.75 -38.94 -11.60
CA THR A 367 90.11 -38.06 -10.47
C THR A 367 90.33 -38.83 -9.15
N SER A 368 91.41 -38.45 -8.45
CA SER A 368 91.81 -38.95 -7.14
C SER A 368 90.61 -39.11 -6.18
N THR A 369 90.56 -40.22 -5.45
CA THR A 369 89.48 -40.60 -4.51
C THR A 369 89.14 -39.50 -3.49
N GLN A 370 90.10 -38.62 -3.18
CA GLN A 370 89.93 -37.50 -2.26
C GLN A 370 89.08 -36.35 -2.86
N ASN A 371 89.24 -36.04 -4.14
CA ASN A 371 88.44 -35.00 -4.81
C ASN A 371 86.98 -35.43 -4.95
N ARG A 372 86.75 -36.72 -5.22
CA ARG A 372 85.41 -37.31 -5.27
C ARG A 372 84.70 -37.25 -3.92
N ALA A 373 85.41 -37.52 -2.81
CA ALA A 373 84.82 -37.41 -1.47
C ALA A 373 84.43 -35.96 -1.14
N ALA A 374 85.26 -34.98 -1.50
CA ALA A 374 84.96 -33.56 -1.31
C ALA A 374 83.75 -33.09 -2.14
N GLU A 375 83.64 -33.54 -3.40
CA GLU A 375 82.49 -33.21 -4.25
C GLU A 375 81.18 -33.83 -3.73
N ILE A 376 81.23 -35.07 -3.24
CA ILE A 376 80.06 -35.71 -2.61
C ILE A 376 79.64 -34.97 -1.34
N MET A 377 80.59 -34.61 -0.46
CA MET A 377 80.28 -33.84 0.76
C MET A 377 79.66 -32.48 0.43
N LYS A 378 80.21 -31.76 -0.55
CA LYS A 378 79.62 -30.49 -1.01
C LYS A 378 78.20 -30.68 -1.52
N ARG A 379 77.96 -31.73 -2.33
CA ARG A 379 76.62 -32.00 -2.85
C ARG A 379 75.62 -32.43 -1.78
N VAL A 380 76.06 -33.14 -0.75
CA VAL A 380 75.23 -33.46 0.42
C VAL A 380 74.88 -32.19 1.20
N GLN A 381 75.83 -31.27 1.37
CA GLN A 381 75.58 -29.97 2.00
C GLN A 381 74.58 -29.13 1.18
N ASP A 382 74.81 -28.98 -0.13
CA ASP A 382 73.91 -28.24 -1.02
C ASP A 382 72.48 -28.82 -1.00
N LEU A 383 72.35 -30.15 -0.90
CA LEU A 383 71.05 -30.83 -0.76
C LEU A 383 70.39 -30.57 0.59
N ASN A 384 71.16 -30.55 1.69
CA ASN A 384 70.64 -30.22 3.02
C ASN A 384 70.16 -28.77 3.09
N ASP A 385 70.94 -27.82 2.58
CA ASP A 385 70.58 -26.40 2.54
C ASP A 385 69.29 -26.20 1.73
N ARG A 386 69.18 -26.89 0.58
CA ARG A 386 67.96 -26.86 -0.25
C ARG A 386 66.76 -27.49 0.47
N ASN A 387 66.96 -28.57 1.21
CA ASN A 387 65.90 -29.22 1.97
C ASN A 387 65.38 -28.30 3.11
N GLU A 388 66.27 -27.56 3.76
CA GLU A 388 65.88 -26.57 4.78
C GLU A 388 65.05 -25.42 4.18
N VAL A 389 65.42 -24.93 2.99
CA VAL A 389 64.63 -23.91 2.27
C VAL A 389 63.25 -24.46 1.90
N LEU A 390 63.17 -25.67 1.34
CA LEU A 390 61.90 -26.30 0.98
C LEU A 390 61.00 -26.55 2.20
N GLN A 391 61.58 -26.90 3.36
CA GLN A 391 60.82 -27.04 4.61
C GLN A 391 60.24 -25.70 5.07
N LYS A 392 61.01 -24.60 4.98
CA LYS A 392 60.51 -23.25 5.30
C LYS A 392 59.41 -22.81 4.33
N GLU A 393 59.57 -23.05 3.04
CA GLU A 393 58.54 -22.75 2.03
C GLU A 393 57.25 -23.54 2.26
N LEU A 394 57.37 -24.83 2.62
CA LEU A 394 56.22 -25.67 2.95
C LEU A 394 55.46 -25.16 4.18
N GLU A 395 56.18 -24.74 5.23
CA GLU A 395 55.55 -24.17 6.43
C GLU A 395 54.87 -22.83 6.11
N CYS A 396 55.50 -21.95 5.33
CA CYS A 396 54.89 -20.71 4.86
C CYS A 396 53.62 -20.96 4.03
N ALA A 397 53.65 -21.95 3.12
CA ALA A 397 52.49 -22.33 2.32
C ALA A 397 51.35 -22.89 3.20
N ARG A 398 51.70 -23.65 4.25
CA ARG A 398 50.74 -24.19 5.21
C ARG A 398 50.05 -23.08 6.00
N LEU A 399 50.80 -22.11 6.52
CA LEU A 399 50.24 -20.96 7.24
C LEU A 399 49.36 -20.10 6.32
N ALA A 400 49.76 -19.89 5.07
CA ALA A 400 48.94 -19.19 4.08
C ALA A 400 47.62 -19.94 3.79
N ALA A 401 47.67 -21.27 3.69
CA ALA A 401 46.48 -22.10 3.49
C ALA A 401 45.56 -22.14 4.73
N GLU A 402 46.10 -22.07 5.95
CA GLU A 402 45.31 -21.92 7.18
C GLU A 402 44.63 -20.55 7.24
N SER A 403 45.36 -19.47 6.91
CA SER A 403 44.79 -18.12 6.83
C SER A 403 43.69 -18.02 5.76
N ALA A 404 43.89 -18.62 4.58
CA ALA A 404 42.88 -18.66 3.53
C ALA A 404 41.62 -19.43 3.96
N ARG A 405 41.79 -20.57 4.65
CA ARG A 405 40.66 -21.35 5.19
C ARG A 405 39.85 -20.55 6.20
N SER A 406 40.50 -19.85 7.13
CA SER A 406 39.80 -18.98 8.09
C SER A 406 39.01 -17.85 7.40
N LYS A 407 39.55 -17.25 6.34
CA LYS A 407 38.82 -16.23 5.56
C LYS A 407 37.60 -16.80 4.84
N VAL A 408 37.72 -18.01 4.26
CA VAL A 408 36.59 -18.67 3.61
C VAL A 408 35.48 -18.99 4.62
N GLU A 409 35.83 -19.41 5.84
CA GLU A 409 34.87 -19.65 6.92
C GLU A 409 34.11 -18.38 7.29
N VAL A 410 34.80 -17.25 7.49
CA VAL A 410 34.16 -15.95 7.77
C VAL A 410 33.22 -15.54 6.63
N LEU A 411 33.68 -15.60 5.38
CA LEU A 411 32.85 -15.25 4.22
C LEU A 411 31.64 -16.19 4.06
N THR A 412 31.77 -17.45 4.47
CA THR A 412 30.64 -18.40 4.43
C THR A 412 29.59 -18.04 5.47
N ASN A 413 30.01 -17.68 6.69
CA ASN A 413 29.10 -17.21 7.74
C ASN A 413 28.39 -15.91 7.32
N GLU A 414 29.13 -14.93 6.78
CA GLU A 414 28.54 -13.68 6.27
C GLU A 414 27.51 -13.95 5.15
N ARG A 415 27.79 -14.91 4.25
CA ARG A 415 26.84 -15.33 3.21
C ARG A 415 25.57 -15.95 3.81
N GLU A 416 25.68 -16.76 4.85
CA GLU A 416 24.53 -17.37 5.51
C GLU A 416 23.66 -16.32 6.22
N GLU A 417 24.28 -15.36 6.91
CA GLU A 417 23.58 -14.24 7.54
C GLU A 417 22.84 -13.37 6.51
N LEU A 418 23.49 -13.09 5.36
CA LEU A 418 22.87 -12.36 4.26
C LEU A 418 21.71 -13.15 3.65
N ALA A 419 21.85 -14.46 3.45
CA ALA A 419 20.78 -15.32 2.94
C ALA A 419 19.55 -15.30 3.88
N GLN A 420 19.78 -15.41 5.19
CA GLN A 420 18.71 -15.33 6.18
C GLN A 420 18.02 -13.95 6.18
N THR A 421 18.78 -12.88 5.98
CA THR A 421 18.22 -11.52 5.83
C THR A 421 17.34 -11.40 4.58
N VAL A 422 17.77 -11.98 3.45
CA VAL A 422 16.97 -12.02 2.21
C VAL A 422 15.67 -12.79 2.40
N ASP A 423 15.71 -13.93 3.10
CA ASP A 423 14.52 -14.73 3.39
C ASP A 423 13.51 -13.95 4.25
N ASN A 424 14.01 -13.27 5.29
CA ASN A 424 13.19 -12.40 6.14
C ASN A 424 12.55 -11.24 5.36
N LEU A 425 13.32 -10.56 4.51
CA LEU A 425 12.81 -9.48 3.66
C LEU A 425 11.77 -9.98 2.66
N THR A 426 11.97 -11.19 2.11
CA THR A 426 11.01 -11.83 1.21
C THR A 426 9.71 -12.16 1.94
N GLY A 427 9.79 -12.67 3.18
CA GLY A 427 8.62 -12.90 4.04
C GLY A 427 7.83 -11.61 4.31
N LEU A 428 8.52 -10.54 4.71
CA LEU A 428 7.91 -9.22 4.96
C LEU A 428 7.24 -8.64 3.69
N ASN A 429 7.84 -8.82 2.52
CA ASN A 429 7.23 -8.40 1.26
C ASN A 429 5.91 -9.14 0.97
N LEU A 430 5.87 -10.46 1.19
CA LEU A 430 4.64 -11.23 1.01
C LEU A 430 3.54 -10.79 1.98
N GLU A 431 3.89 -10.49 3.23
CA GLU A 431 2.94 -9.95 4.22
C GLU A 431 2.40 -8.57 3.82
N LEU A 432 3.27 -7.70 3.31
CA LEU A 432 2.91 -6.37 2.83
C LEU A 432 1.98 -6.44 1.62
N GLU A 433 2.27 -7.31 0.65
CA GLU A 433 1.38 -7.56 -0.50
C GLU A 433 0.00 -8.05 -0.06
N ALA A 434 -0.05 -8.99 0.89
CA ALA A 434 -1.30 -9.45 1.46
C ALA A 434 -2.06 -8.32 2.18
N SER A 435 -1.34 -7.44 2.89
CA SER A 435 -1.92 -6.26 3.55
C SER A 435 -2.49 -5.26 2.56
N MET A 436 -1.73 -4.89 1.53
CA MET A 436 -2.21 -4.00 0.47
C MET A 436 -3.45 -4.56 -0.24
N LYS A 437 -3.51 -5.88 -0.46
CA LYS A 437 -4.68 -6.52 -1.06
C LYS A 437 -5.92 -6.41 -0.15
N ARG A 438 -5.76 -6.62 1.16
CA ARG A 438 -6.84 -6.42 2.14
C ARG A 438 -7.33 -4.97 2.16
N GLU A 439 -6.40 -4.01 2.16
CA GLU A 439 -6.71 -2.58 2.15
C GLU A 439 -7.46 -2.15 0.88
N LYS A 440 -7.01 -2.61 -0.29
CA LYS A 440 -7.71 -2.39 -1.57
C LYS A 440 -9.14 -2.93 -1.56
N ASN A 441 -9.33 -4.13 -1.03
CA ASN A 441 -10.68 -4.73 -0.91
C ASN A 441 -11.57 -3.92 0.04
N LEU A 442 -11.01 -3.44 1.16
CA LEU A 442 -11.73 -2.62 2.13
C LEU A 442 -12.11 -1.25 1.53
N ALA A 443 -11.19 -0.61 0.81
CA ALA A 443 -11.44 0.65 0.11
C ALA A 443 -12.55 0.49 -0.94
N ALA A 444 -12.51 -0.57 -1.74
CA ALA A 444 -13.57 -0.87 -2.72
C ALA A 444 -14.94 -1.05 -2.04
N SER A 445 -14.99 -1.76 -0.91
CA SER A 445 -16.22 -1.92 -0.12
C SER A 445 -16.75 -0.60 0.43
N LEU A 446 -15.86 0.29 0.91
CA LEU A 446 -16.25 1.61 1.42
C LEU A 446 -16.77 2.50 0.28
N SER A 447 -16.11 2.51 -0.88
CA SER A 447 -16.56 3.25 -2.06
C SER A 447 -17.96 2.81 -2.49
N GLN A 448 -18.22 1.50 -2.55
CA GLN A 448 -19.54 0.97 -2.89
C GLN A 448 -20.61 1.37 -1.85
N SER A 449 -20.26 1.35 -0.56
CA SER A 449 -21.18 1.81 0.49
C SER A 449 -21.48 3.31 0.36
N LEU A 450 -20.48 4.13 0.01
CA LEU A 450 -20.62 5.57 -0.15
C LEU A 450 -21.49 5.90 -1.37
N GLU A 451 -21.30 5.20 -2.49
CA GLU A 451 -22.16 5.30 -3.67
C GLU A 451 -23.61 5.01 -3.33
N LYS A 452 -23.89 3.87 -2.67
CA LYS A 452 -25.25 3.52 -2.24
C LYS A 452 -25.89 4.58 -1.33
N ARG A 453 -25.14 5.12 -0.36
CA ARG A 453 -25.65 6.19 0.52
C ARG A 453 -25.92 7.49 -0.23
N THR A 454 -25.12 7.79 -1.24
CA THR A 454 -25.33 8.96 -2.10
C THR A 454 -26.61 8.81 -2.91
N GLU A 455 -26.86 7.63 -3.49
CA GLU A 455 -28.11 7.33 -4.20
C GLU A 455 -29.34 7.42 -3.28
N GLU A 456 -29.24 6.91 -2.04
CA GLU A 456 -30.29 7.03 -1.03
C GLU A 456 -30.60 8.50 -0.70
N LEU A 457 -29.56 9.33 -0.51
CA LEU A 457 -29.70 10.76 -0.25
C LEU A 457 -30.39 11.48 -1.43
N GLU A 458 -29.97 11.20 -2.66
CA GLU A 458 -30.58 11.78 -3.87
C GLU A 458 -32.06 11.36 -4.02
N SER A 459 -32.42 10.15 -3.63
CA SER A 459 -33.81 9.70 -3.59
C SER A 459 -34.62 10.50 -2.57
N VAL A 460 -34.14 10.63 -1.33
CA VAL A 460 -34.80 11.41 -0.27
C VAL A 460 -34.94 12.87 -0.69
N GLN A 461 -33.93 13.45 -1.34
CA GLN A 461 -33.97 14.83 -1.81
C GLN A 461 -35.04 15.05 -2.90
N ARG A 462 -35.25 14.06 -3.78
CA ARG A 462 -36.35 14.08 -4.76
C ARG A 462 -37.73 13.97 -4.09
N GLU A 463 -37.88 13.09 -3.12
CA GLU A 463 -39.12 12.96 -2.34
C GLU A 463 -39.46 14.25 -1.58
N PHE A 464 -38.45 14.87 -0.97
CA PHE A 464 -38.58 16.17 -0.31
C PHE A 464 -39.06 17.27 -1.27
N GLY A 465 -38.46 17.34 -2.47
CA GLY A 465 -38.90 18.26 -3.51
C GLY A 465 -40.37 18.06 -3.88
N ALA A 466 -40.82 16.82 -4.03
CA ALA A 466 -42.21 16.49 -4.34
C ALA A 466 -43.18 16.89 -3.21
N ALA A 467 -42.83 16.60 -1.95
CA ALA A 467 -43.63 16.97 -0.78
C ALA A 467 -43.77 18.50 -0.67
N ARG A 468 -42.68 19.24 -0.89
CA ARG A 468 -42.68 20.70 -0.86
C ARG A 468 -43.58 21.31 -1.94
N SER A 469 -43.57 20.76 -3.15
CA SER A 469 -44.49 21.18 -4.22
C SER A 469 -45.97 20.90 -3.87
N GLN A 470 -46.25 19.78 -3.18
CA GLN A 470 -47.61 19.49 -2.70
C GLN A 470 -48.06 20.48 -1.62
N ILE A 471 -47.20 20.81 -0.65
CA ILE A 471 -47.48 21.82 0.38
C ILE A 471 -47.82 23.16 -0.28
N GLN A 472 -46.99 23.65 -1.22
CA GLN A 472 -47.25 24.90 -1.93
C GLN A 472 -48.60 24.90 -2.67
N THR A 473 -48.97 23.76 -3.27
CA THR A 473 -50.26 23.61 -3.95
C THR A 473 -51.42 23.67 -2.96
N LEU A 474 -51.29 23.04 -1.79
CA LEU A 474 -52.31 23.06 -0.74
C LEU A 474 -52.43 24.45 -0.09
N GLU A 475 -51.31 25.13 0.14
CA GLU A 475 -51.31 26.50 0.67
C GLU A 475 -52.02 27.47 -0.29
N GLY A 476 -51.82 27.33 -1.61
CA GLY A 476 -52.58 28.08 -2.61
C GLY A 476 -54.09 27.84 -2.52
N LYS A 477 -54.51 26.57 -2.46
CA LYS A 477 -55.94 26.19 -2.31
C LYS A 477 -56.54 26.70 -0.99
N LEU A 478 -55.76 26.66 0.10
CA LEU A 478 -56.19 27.17 1.40
C LEU A 478 -56.45 28.68 1.32
N LEU A 479 -55.57 29.42 0.64
CA LEU A 479 -55.69 30.86 0.48
C LEU A 479 -56.93 31.22 -0.36
N GLU A 480 -57.17 30.50 -1.46
CA GLU A 480 -58.39 30.61 -2.28
C GLU A 480 -59.66 30.32 -1.47
N SER A 481 -59.67 29.23 -0.69
CA SER A 481 -60.82 28.86 0.14
C SER A 481 -61.08 29.86 1.26
N THR A 482 -60.02 30.40 1.89
CA THR A 482 -60.14 31.43 2.93
C THR A 482 -60.76 32.71 2.36
N GLU A 483 -60.33 33.12 1.17
CA GLU A 483 -60.90 34.29 0.49
C GLU A 483 -62.36 34.07 0.08
N ALA A 484 -62.72 32.86 -0.38
CA ALA A 484 -64.10 32.51 -0.69
C ALA A 484 -65.00 32.53 0.56
N VAL A 485 -64.53 32.02 1.70
CA VAL A 485 -65.25 32.11 2.99
C VAL A 485 -65.44 33.58 3.38
N ARG A 486 -64.38 34.40 3.30
CA ARG A 486 -64.45 35.83 3.61
C ARG A 486 -65.52 36.55 2.76
N GLN A 487 -65.55 36.27 1.46
CA GLN A 487 -66.55 36.84 0.54
C GLN A 487 -67.98 36.39 0.88
N LEU A 488 -68.18 35.12 1.23
CA LEU A 488 -69.49 34.60 1.63
C LEU A 488 -69.95 35.15 2.99
N GLU A 489 -69.03 35.32 3.95
CA GLU A 489 -69.32 35.98 5.23
C GLU A 489 -69.73 37.45 5.03
N GLU A 490 -69.06 38.14 4.11
CA GLU A 490 -69.35 39.54 3.76
C GLU A 490 -70.73 39.65 3.07
N GLN A 491 -71.07 38.71 2.18
CA GLN A 491 -72.42 38.57 1.61
C GLN A 491 -73.47 38.25 2.69
N LEU A 492 -73.16 37.38 3.65
CA LEU A 492 -74.06 37.04 4.77
C LEU A 492 -74.31 38.24 5.68
N LYS A 493 -73.28 39.08 5.90
CA LYS A 493 -73.39 40.33 6.66
C LYS A 493 -74.28 41.35 5.94
N HIS A 494 -74.17 41.45 4.61
CA HIS A 494 -75.06 42.29 3.81
C HIS A 494 -76.50 41.77 3.76
N ALA A 495 -76.71 40.46 3.68
CA ALA A 495 -78.04 39.84 3.71
C ALA A 495 -78.74 39.97 5.08
N LYS A 496 -77.99 40.09 6.18
CA LYS A 496 -78.54 40.45 7.51
C LYS A 496 -78.97 41.92 7.63
N GLY A 497 -78.61 42.77 6.67
CA GLY A 497 -78.86 44.22 6.71
C GLY A 497 -80.14 44.69 6.02
N GLU A 498 -80.90 43.82 5.36
CA GLU A 498 -82.24 44.17 4.90
C GLU A 498 -83.19 44.18 6.10
N ALA A 499 -83.58 45.38 6.53
CA ALA A 499 -84.59 45.59 7.56
C ALA A 499 -85.88 44.87 7.13
N THR A 500 -86.15 43.73 7.77
CA THR A 500 -87.47 43.12 7.72
C THR A 500 -88.49 44.14 8.20
N ASP A 501 -89.57 44.33 7.44
CA ASP A 501 -90.77 45.16 7.72
C ASP A 501 -91.55 44.73 8.99
N ALA A 502 -90.95 43.88 9.82
CA ALA A 502 -91.41 43.63 11.18
C ALA A 502 -90.88 44.79 12.05
N GLY A 503 -91.65 45.89 12.09
CA GLY A 503 -91.33 47.07 12.90
C GLY A 503 -91.00 46.74 14.37
N ASP A 504 -90.30 47.68 15.00
CA ASP A 504 -89.74 47.64 16.37
C ASP A 504 -90.75 47.31 17.50
N GLU A 505 -92.02 47.09 17.19
CA GLU A 505 -93.07 46.72 18.15
C GLU A 505 -93.30 45.21 18.27
N THR A 506 -92.65 44.38 17.44
CA THR A 506 -92.79 42.92 17.52
C THR A 506 -91.79 42.32 18.51
N GLN A 507 -92.16 42.28 19.80
CA GLN A 507 -91.39 41.59 20.82
C GLN A 507 -91.50 40.07 20.63
N ILE A 508 -90.46 39.43 20.08
CA ILE A 508 -90.31 37.97 20.15
C ILE A 508 -90.08 37.61 21.62
N LEU A 509 -91.11 37.05 22.26
CA LEU A 509 -91.03 36.51 23.62
C LEU A 509 -90.05 35.33 23.63
N HIS A 510 -88.79 35.59 23.96
CA HIS A 510 -87.84 34.57 24.38
C HIS A 510 -88.32 33.97 25.71
N LEU A 511 -89.08 32.87 25.63
CA LEU A 511 -89.39 32.04 26.80
C LEU A 511 -88.05 31.63 27.45
N ARG A 512 -87.95 31.81 28.78
CA ARG A 512 -86.73 31.60 29.60
C ARG A 512 -86.07 30.21 29.51
N PHE A 513 -86.65 29.29 28.73
CA PHE A 513 -86.15 27.96 28.46
C PHE A 513 -86.30 27.64 26.96
N ASN A 514 -85.49 28.28 26.12
CA ASN A 514 -85.35 27.86 24.73
C ASN A 514 -84.51 26.57 24.69
N PRO A 515 -85.08 25.40 24.33
CA PRO A 515 -84.36 24.13 24.35
C PRO A 515 -83.13 24.13 23.44
N LEU A 516 -83.13 24.95 22.38
CA LEU A 516 -82.01 25.11 21.47
C LEU A 516 -80.84 25.90 22.09
N GLN A 517 -81.14 26.86 22.97
CA GLN A 517 -80.11 27.63 23.67
C GLN A 517 -79.40 26.75 24.70
N SER A 518 -80.13 25.89 25.42
CA SER A 518 -79.52 24.92 26.35
C SER A 518 -78.63 23.88 25.66
N ALA A 519 -78.94 23.50 24.41
CA ALA A 519 -78.09 22.60 23.63
C ALA A 519 -76.79 23.29 23.15
N VAL A 520 -76.87 24.55 22.71
CA VAL A 520 -75.71 25.34 22.29
C VAL A 520 -74.80 25.67 23.47
N ASP A 521 -75.38 26.01 24.63
CA ASP A 521 -74.63 26.28 25.84
C ASP A 521 -73.92 25.01 26.35
N GLU A 522 -74.57 23.82 26.30
CA GLU A 522 -73.91 22.54 26.60
C GLU A 522 -72.74 22.19 25.65
N GLU A 523 -72.84 22.56 24.38
CA GLU A 523 -71.80 22.30 23.38
C GLU A 523 -70.61 23.27 23.53
N GLN A 524 -70.87 24.54 23.84
CA GLN A 524 -69.82 25.51 24.20
C GLN A 524 -69.12 25.16 25.52
N GLU A 525 -69.83 24.62 26.51
CA GLU A 525 -69.26 24.14 27.78
C GLU A 525 -68.36 22.90 27.56
N ARG A 526 -68.74 21.98 26.65
CA ARG A 526 -67.90 20.84 26.24
C ARG A 526 -66.67 21.27 25.44
N ALA A 527 -66.76 22.32 24.61
CA ALA A 527 -65.64 22.88 23.86
C ALA A 527 -64.64 23.64 24.76
N ARG A 528 -65.12 24.36 25.79
CA ARG A 528 -64.27 25.05 26.77
C ARG A 528 -63.52 24.09 27.69
N LYS A 529 -64.11 22.94 28.04
CA LYS A 529 -63.41 21.88 28.80
C LYS A 529 -62.29 21.17 28.03
N ARG A 530 -62.25 21.26 26.69
CA ARG A 530 -61.14 20.70 25.88
C ARG A 530 -59.99 21.67 25.64
N ARG A 531 -60.13 22.97 25.96
CA ARG A 531 -59.08 24.00 25.75
C ARG A 531 -58.32 24.39 27.02
N ALA A 532 -58.69 23.86 28.18
CA ALA A 532 -58.03 24.18 29.46
C ALA A 532 -56.83 23.26 29.80
N ASP A 533 -56.59 22.19 29.02
CA ASP A 533 -55.50 21.22 29.28
C ASP A 533 -54.20 21.50 28.48
N GLU A 534 -54.17 22.50 27.59
CA GLU A 534 -52.99 22.81 26.74
C GLU A 534 -52.09 23.95 27.27
N THR A 535 -52.44 24.57 28.40
CA THR A 535 -51.64 25.66 28.99
C THR A 535 -50.92 25.24 30.26
N PHE A 536 -49.99 24.30 30.14
CA PHE A 536 -48.82 24.26 31.02
C PHE A 536 -47.55 24.37 30.18
N SER A 537 -47.18 25.63 29.95
CA SER A 537 -45.83 26.06 29.60
C SER A 537 -44.87 25.65 30.72
N ALA A 538 -44.40 24.41 30.65
CA ALA A 538 -43.11 24.03 31.19
C ALA A 538 -42.19 23.91 29.99
N GLU A 539 -41.13 24.72 29.91
CA GLU A 539 -39.99 24.41 29.04
C GLU A 539 -39.69 22.91 29.18
N SER A 540 -39.89 22.15 28.09
CA SER A 540 -39.96 20.71 28.20
C SER A 540 -38.67 20.20 28.86
N SER A 541 -38.82 19.37 29.90
CA SER A 541 -37.69 18.79 30.63
C SER A 541 -36.72 18.00 29.72
N GLU A 542 -37.16 17.75 28.48
CA GLU A 542 -36.46 17.08 27.40
C GLU A 542 -35.54 18.04 26.63
N ALA A 543 -35.99 19.28 26.35
CA ALA A 543 -35.13 20.31 25.74
C ALA A 543 -33.99 20.75 26.68
N LYS A 544 -34.25 20.76 28.00
CA LYS A 544 -33.21 21.03 28.99
C LYS A 544 -32.21 19.86 29.10
N ARG A 545 -32.71 18.61 29.11
CA ARG A 545 -31.86 17.41 29.05
C ARG A 545 -31.02 17.33 27.78
N ALA A 546 -31.59 17.66 26.62
CA ALA A 546 -30.86 17.67 25.35
C ALA A 546 -29.73 18.73 25.34
N ARG A 547 -29.95 19.91 25.94
CA ARG A 547 -28.88 20.91 26.11
C ARG A 547 -27.80 20.43 27.08
N ASP A 548 -28.17 19.82 28.20
CA ASP A 548 -27.23 19.30 29.18
C ASP A 548 -26.38 18.14 28.60
N GLU A 549 -26.99 17.27 27.78
CA GLU A 549 -26.29 16.21 27.04
C GLU A 549 -25.33 16.78 25.98
N GLN A 550 -25.74 17.84 25.26
CA GLN A 550 -24.89 18.53 24.30
C GLN A 550 -23.68 19.21 24.98
N ILE A 551 -23.89 19.85 26.13
CA ILE A 551 -22.80 20.45 26.93
C ILE A 551 -21.84 19.35 27.39
N HIS A 552 -22.34 18.24 27.93
CA HIS A 552 -21.50 17.13 28.37
C HIS A 552 -20.72 16.49 27.19
N ALA A 553 -21.32 16.40 26.00
CA ALA A 553 -20.64 15.93 24.80
C ALA A 553 -19.49 16.86 24.37
N LEU A 554 -19.72 18.18 24.42
CA LEU A 554 -18.70 19.19 24.11
C LEU A 554 -17.57 19.20 25.17
N GLU A 555 -17.89 19.08 26.45
CA GLU A 555 -16.89 18.95 27.52
C GLU A 555 -16.04 17.67 27.35
N ALA A 556 -16.67 16.56 26.99
CA ALA A 556 -15.97 15.31 26.68
C ALA A 556 -15.10 15.40 25.42
N GLN A 557 -15.49 16.21 24.44
CA GLN A 557 -14.68 16.49 23.25
C GLN A 557 -13.50 17.40 23.57
N LEU A 558 -13.70 18.45 24.36
CA LEU A 558 -12.64 19.34 24.84
C LEU A 558 -11.59 18.55 25.63
N LYS A 559 -12.02 17.72 26.57
CA LYS A 559 -11.12 16.87 27.37
C LYS A 559 -10.37 15.83 26.53
N ARG A 560 -10.97 15.35 25.42
CA ARG A 560 -10.26 14.49 24.46
C ARG A 560 -9.19 15.28 23.71
N SER A 561 -9.55 16.45 23.18
CA SER A 561 -8.62 17.34 22.48
C SER A 561 -7.46 17.81 23.36
N GLU A 562 -7.70 18.08 24.65
CA GLU A 562 -6.65 18.44 25.61
C GLU A 562 -5.67 17.29 25.85
N ARG A 563 -6.15 16.05 25.98
CA ARG A 563 -5.28 14.87 26.09
C ARG A 563 -4.47 14.64 24.82
N GLU A 564 -5.10 14.73 23.66
CA GLU A 564 -4.42 14.59 22.37
C GLU A 564 -3.33 15.67 22.18
N LYS A 565 -3.60 16.92 22.60
CA LYS A 565 -2.62 17.99 22.61
C LYS A 565 -1.45 17.68 23.55
N GLU A 566 -1.72 17.17 24.75
CA GLU A 566 -0.68 16.80 25.72
C GLU A 566 0.19 15.63 25.20
N GLU A 567 -0.44 14.62 24.59
CA GLU A 567 0.26 13.51 23.95
C GLU A 567 1.14 13.99 22.78
N ALA A 568 0.64 14.90 21.93
CA ALA A 568 1.40 15.49 20.84
C ALA A 568 2.61 16.29 21.35
N LEU A 569 2.45 17.10 22.41
CA LEU A 569 3.54 17.85 23.04
C LEU A 569 4.60 16.91 23.63
N ARG A 570 4.17 15.80 24.23
CA ARG A 570 5.08 14.79 24.76
C ARG A 570 5.87 14.11 23.64
N LEU A 571 5.20 13.70 22.56
CA LEU A 571 5.86 13.11 21.39
C LEU A 571 6.87 14.09 20.75
N GLN A 572 6.51 15.37 20.65
CA GLN A 572 7.41 16.40 20.15
C GLN A 572 8.65 16.57 21.06
N ALA A 573 8.46 16.55 22.38
CA ALA A 573 9.56 16.62 23.34
C ALA A 573 10.48 15.38 23.25
N ASP A 574 9.90 14.19 23.13
CA ASP A 574 10.63 12.92 22.98
C ASP A 574 11.42 12.89 21.65
N LEU A 575 10.82 13.34 20.55
CA LEU A 575 11.48 13.45 19.25
C LEU A 575 12.65 14.45 19.30
N ALA A 576 12.43 15.64 19.87
CA ALA A 576 13.46 16.65 20.02
C ALA A 576 14.62 16.17 20.90
N LYS A 577 14.32 15.38 21.94
CA LYS A 577 15.34 14.74 22.79
C LYS A 577 16.16 13.73 21.98
N LYS A 578 15.51 12.79 21.29
CA LYS A 578 16.19 11.80 20.42
C LYS A 578 17.04 12.46 19.35
N TYR A 579 16.53 13.50 18.69
CA TYR A 579 17.29 14.24 17.69
C TYR A 579 18.56 14.87 18.28
N ARG A 580 18.47 15.48 19.48
CA ARG A 580 19.66 16.01 20.16
C ARG A 580 20.65 14.92 20.53
N GLU A 581 20.19 13.75 20.97
CA GLU A 581 21.05 12.59 21.26
C GLU A 581 21.80 12.15 20.00
N PHE A 582 21.09 11.89 18.89
CA PHE A 582 21.70 11.53 17.62
C PHE A 582 22.68 12.58 17.11
N SER A 583 22.28 13.85 17.12
CA SER A 583 23.14 14.96 16.71
C SER A 583 24.41 15.02 17.57
N THR A 584 24.29 14.84 18.88
CA THR A 584 25.43 14.87 19.81
C THR A 584 26.39 13.72 19.53
N THR A 585 25.88 12.50 19.35
CA THR A 585 26.71 11.32 19.04
C THR A 585 27.41 11.46 17.69
N LEU A 586 26.68 11.85 16.64
CA LEU A 586 27.22 11.83 15.27
C LEU A 586 28.15 13.01 15.00
N THR A 587 27.81 14.19 15.51
CA THR A 587 28.57 15.43 15.19
C THR A 587 29.54 15.83 16.30
N GLY A 588 29.40 15.24 17.49
CA GLY A 588 30.12 15.67 18.68
C GLY A 588 29.61 16.99 19.27
N TYR A 589 28.45 17.48 18.85
CA TYR A 589 27.89 18.75 19.32
C TYR A 589 26.54 18.59 20.02
N GLN A 590 26.48 19.04 21.27
CA GLN A 590 25.24 19.18 22.02
C GLN A 590 24.59 20.53 21.70
N ILE A 591 23.44 20.47 21.01
CA ILE A 591 22.67 21.65 20.61
C ILE A 591 21.50 21.88 21.57
N LYS A 592 21.45 23.05 22.21
CA LYS A 592 20.38 23.47 23.13
C LYS A 592 19.70 24.74 22.60
N LEU A 593 18.39 24.70 22.37
CA LEU A 593 17.62 25.92 22.10
C LEU A 593 17.41 26.67 23.43
N LYS A 594 17.84 27.93 23.50
CA LYS A 594 17.64 28.79 24.69
C LYS A 594 16.37 29.60 24.57
N ASP A 595 16.10 30.15 23.40
CA ASP A 595 14.91 30.94 23.12
C ASP A 595 14.32 30.50 21.78
N VAL A 596 13.12 29.92 21.84
CA VAL A 596 12.40 29.40 20.66
C VAL A 596 11.78 30.54 19.86
N GLU A 597 11.40 31.63 20.51
CA GLU A 597 10.78 32.79 19.85
C GLU A 597 11.84 33.65 19.15
N GLU A 598 13.02 33.81 19.77
CA GLU A 598 14.14 34.56 19.16
C GLU A 598 15.05 33.70 18.26
N GLY A 599 14.81 32.39 18.17
CA GLY A 599 15.61 31.47 17.34
C GLY A 599 17.05 31.28 17.82
N ILE A 600 17.32 31.40 19.12
CA ILE A 600 18.67 31.34 19.69
C ILE A 600 19.00 29.91 20.14
N CYS A 601 20.14 29.39 19.66
CA CYS A 601 20.66 28.09 20.08
C CYS A 601 22.11 28.18 20.59
N CYS A 602 22.45 27.32 21.53
CA CYS A 602 23.79 27.13 22.06
C CYS A 602 24.31 25.76 21.66
N VAL A 603 25.54 25.73 21.20
CA VAL A 603 26.21 24.56 20.64
C VAL A 603 27.48 24.31 21.43
N ASN A 604 27.54 23.18 22.13
CA ASN A 604 28.66 22.80 22.98
C ASN A 604 29.33 21.57 22.38
N SER A 605 30.66 21.57 22.29
CA SER A 605 31.39 20.37 21.84
C SER A 605 31.50 19.37 23.00
N VAL A 606 31.24 18.09 22.74
CA VAL A 606 31.52 16.99 23.68
C VAL A 606 33.02 16.76 23.87
N TYR A 607 33.82 17.33 22.96
CA TYR A 607 35.28 17.25 22.98
C TYR A 607 35.94 18.38 23.79
N ASP A 608 35.17 19.34 24.27
CA ASP A 608 35.68 20.49 25.03
C ASP A 608 35.40 20.35 26.54
N ASP A 609 36.46 20.05 27.29
CA ASP A 609 36.40 19.92 28.75
C ASP A 609 36.21 21.27 29.47
N THR A 610 36.28 22.39 28.73
CA THR A 610 36.14 23.75 29.28
C THR A 610 34.72 24.31 29.20
N GLU A 611 33.74 23.48 28.81
CA GLU A 611 32.30 23.81 28.68
C GLU A 611 32.02 25.09 27.86
N LYS A 612 32.87 25.41 26.89
CA LYS A 612 32.66 26.59 26.03
C LYS A 612 31.49 26.33 25.08
N GLN A 613 30.64 27.34 24.95
CA GLN A 613 29.45 27.28 24.10
C GLN A 613 29.59 28.27 22.94
N PHE A 614 29.22 27.84 21.73
CA PHE A 614 28.99 28.74 20.61
C PHE A 614 27.51 29.10 20.59
N VAL A 615 27.18 30.40 20.47
CA VAL A 615 25.78 30.85 20.47
C VAL A 615 25.43 31.31 19.07
N PHE A 616 24.42 30.69 18.47
CA PHE A 616 23.92 31.05 17.15
C PHE A 616 22.51 31.60 17.26
N LYS A 617 22.16 32.53 16.38
CA LYS A 617 20.82 33.10 16.23
C LYS A 617 20.33 32.87 14.82
N TYR A 618 19.18 32.22 14.70
CA TYR A 618 18.48 32.07 13.43
C TYR A 618 17.68 33.35 13.13
N ASN A 619 17.94 33.96 11.99
CA ASN A 619 17.16 35.08 11.50
C ASN A 619 16.03 34.55 10.60
N SER A 620 14.79 34.63 11.09
CA SER A 620 13.61 34.13 10.37
C SER A 620 13.30 34.89 9.08
N GLU A 621 13.76 36.13 8.94
CA GLU A 621 13.51 36.95 7.74
C GLU A 621 14.48 36.61 6.61
N THR A 622 15.74 36.32 6.94
CA THR A 622 16.79 36.00 5.95
C THR A 622 17.02 34.50 5.79
N GLY A 623 16.57 33.68 6.73
CA GLY A 623 16.85 32.24 6.80
C GLY A 623 18.30 31.91 7.15
N ILE A 624 19.09 32.91 7.57
CA ILE A 624 20.52 32.77 7.86
C ILE A 624 20.72 32.56 9.36
N VAL A 625 21.70 31.73 9.72
CA VAL A 625 22.15 31.52 11.10
C VAL A 625 23.40 32.35 11.31
N ASP A 626 23.36 33.27 12.28
CA ASP A 626 24.48 34.12 12.64
C ASP A 626 25.11 33.67 13.96
N LEU A 627 26.44 33.67 14.04
CA LEU A 627 27.15 33.45 15.29
C LEU A 627 27.12 34.74 16.12
N LEU A 628 26.52 34.67 17.31
CA LEU A 628 26.47 35.78 18.25
C LEU A 628 27.76 35.89 19.05
N ASP A 629 28.35 37.09 19.07
CA ASP A 629 29.40 37.44 20.01
C ASP A 629 28.77 37.79 21.36
N VAL A 630 28.55 36.76 22.19
CA VAL A 630 27.99 36.95 23.54
C VAL A 630 29.12 37.45 24.45
N GLY A 631 29.23 38.78 24.52
CA GLY A 631 30.39 39.47 25.06
C GLY A 631 30.75 39.25 26.54
N GLN A 632 32.07 39.24 26.75
CA GLN A 632 32.85 40.11 27.64
C GLN A 632 33.29 39.73 29.05
N ASP A 633 32.79 38.70 29.75
CA ASP A 633 33.25 38.55 31.15
C ASP A 633 33.42 37.14 31.73
N VAL A 634 33.85 36.15 30.92
CA VAL A 634 34.70 35.04 31.40
C VAL A 634 35.57 34.56 30.24
N LEU A 635 36.85 34.91 30.25
CA LEU A 635 37.97 34.25 29.54
C LEU A 635 37.59 33.25 28.41
N SER A 636 37.67 33.70 27.15
CA SER A 636 38.08 32.91 25.96
C SER A 636 37.11 31.92 25.27
N GLN A 637 35.92 32.34 24.81
CA GLN A 637 35.11 31.50 23.90
C GLN A 637 35.46 31.65 22.40
N GLY A 638 35.69 32.88 21.89
CA GLY A 638 36.03 33.11 20.46
C GLY A 638 37.52 33.14 20.13
N ARG A 639 38.37 33.68 21.01
CA ARG A 639 39.81 33.88 20.75
C ARG A 639 40.61 32.63 20.33
N PRO A 640 40.44 31.45 20.95
CA PRO A 640 41.20 30.27 20.52
C PRO A 640 40.77 29.74 19.15
N TRP A 641 39.62 30.19 18.65
CA TRP A 641 39.03 29.78 17.37
C TRP A 641 38.95 30.93 16.36
N GLU A 642 39.59 32.06 16.64
CA GLU A 642 39.50 33.29 15.84
C GLU A 642 40.00 33.05 14.40
N HIS A 643 41.03 32.22 14.25
CA HIS A 643 41.55 31.82 12.95
C HIS A 643 40.52 30.98 12.16
N GLU A 644 39.89 30.00 12.81
CA GLU A 644 38.87 29.13 12.22
C GLU A 644 37.58 29.92 11.93
N MET A 645 37.18 30.84 12.80
CA MET A 645 36.05 31.74 12.59
C MET A 645 36.30 32.62 11.36
N GLN A 646 37.46 33.27 11.27
CA GLN A 646 37.81 34.10 10.10
C GLN A 646 37.80 33.27 8.81
N LYS A 647 38.40 32.09 8.83
CA LYS A 647 38.55 31.23 7.65
C LYS A 647 37.24 30.57 7.20
N TYR A 648 36.40 30.12 8.14
CA TYR A 648 35.22 29.34 7.80
C TYR A 648 33.92 30.15 7.87
N ILE A 649 33.74 31.01 8.87
CA ILE A 649 32.56 31.89 8.97
C ILE A 649 32.77 33.15 8.12
N GLY A 650 33.93 33.78 8.22
CA GLY A 650 34.23 35.03 7.51
C GLY A 650 34.44 34.86 6.01
N GLU A 651 35.40 34.02 5.60
CA GLU A 651 35.79 33.85 4.19
C GLU A 651 34.90 32.86 3.42
N ARG A 652 34.40 31.81 4.09
CA ARG A 652 33.69 30.70 3.43
C ARG A 652 32.20 30.64 3.77
N HIS A 653 31.71 31.49 4.67
CA HIS A 653 30.32 31.52 5.12
C HIS A 653 29.75 30.14 5.48
N SER A 654 30.54 29.30 6.14
CA SER A 654 30.24 27.90 6.43
C SER A 654 30.35 27.59 7.91
N ILE A 655 29.20 27.58 8.60
CA ILE A 655 29.08 27.09 9.99
C ILE A 655 29.46 25.61 10.11
N PRO A 656 29.00 24.70 9.22
CA PRO A 656 29.43 23.30 9.28
C PRO A 656 30.95 23.15 9.11
N GLY A 657 31.56 23.93 8.21
CA GLY A 657 33.02 23.93 8.03
C GLY A 657 33.78 24.42 9.26
N PHE A 658 33.25 25.45 9.94
CA PHE A 658 33.78 25.95 11.19
C PHE A 658 33.70 24.89 12.30
N LEU A 659 32.52 24.33 12.54
CA LEU A 659 32.30 23.33 13.57
C LEU A 659 33.12 22.06 13.32
N ALA A 660 33.19 21.57 12.07
CA ALA A 660 34.04 20.43 11.75
C ALA A 660 35.53 20.69 12.04
N ALA A 661 36.03 21.90 11.71
CA ALA A 661 37.41 22.27 12.00
C ALA A 661 37.69 22.35 13.51
N VAL A 662 36.75 22.88 14.29
CA VAL A 662 36.84 22.94 15.76
C VAL A 662 36.85 21.53 16.35
N THR A 663 35.96 20.63 15.90
CA THR A 663 35.93 19.23 16.34
C THR A 663 37.26 18.52 16.10
N LEU A 664 37.81 18.59 14.88
CA LEU A 664 39.08 17.94 14.55
C LEU A 664 40.24 18.44 15.40
N GLN A 665 40.26 19.74 15.74
CA GLN A 665 41.29 20.30 16.60
C GLN A 665 41.13 19.91 18.07
N LEU A 666 39.90 19.84 18.57
CA LEU A 666 39.63 19.35 19.93
C LEU A 666 39.97 17.87 20.06
N GLU A 667 39.60 17.06 19.07
CA GLU A 667 39.94 15.64 19.00
C GLU A 667 41.46 15.41 18.96
N ALA A 668 42.19 16.15 18.11
CA ALA A 668 43.64 16.06 18.04
C ALA A 668 44.36 16.45 19.35
N ARG A 669 43.75 17.31 20.18
CA ARG A 669 44.29 17.69 21.50
C ARG A 669 44.04 16.62 22.57
N ARG A 670 43.10 15.69 22.37
CA ARG A 670 42.71 14.69 23.37
C ARG A 670 43.66 13.49 23.49
N ASN A 671 44.66 13.32 22.61
CA ASN A 671 45.64 12.20 22.66
C ASN A 671 45.00 10.85 23.04
N LEU A 672 43.90 10.49 22.38
CA LEU A 672 43.17 9.26 22.67
C LEU A 672 43.98 8.03 22.22
N THR A 673 44.10 7.03 23.09
CA THR A 673 44.62 5.70 22.75
C THR A 673 43.58 4.92 21.94
N GLU A 674 44.01 4.02 21.02
CA GLU A 674 43.12 3.26 20.11
C GLU A 674 41.96 2.50 20.81
N GLU A 675 42.10 2.21 22.10
CA GLU A 675 41.07 1.56 22.94
C GLU A 675 39.89 2.49 23.31
N ASP A 676 40.09 3.82 23.35
CA ASP A 676 39.03 4.78 23.66
C ASP A 676 38.16 5.09 22.43
N LEU A 677 38.75 5.01 21.23
CA LEU A 677 38.07 5.20 19.95
C LEU A 677 37.06 4.08 19.65
N THR A 678 37.31 2.87 20.13
CA THR A 678 36.44 1.70 19.89
C THR A 678 35.25 1.67 20.86
N ASN A 679 35.40 2.15 22.09
CA ASN A 679 34.31 2.18 23.07
C ASN A 679 33.22 3.22 22.77
N ALA A 680 33.54 4.31 22.07
CA ALA A 680 32.56 5.34 21.69
C ALA A 680 31.48 4.83 20.71
N PHE A 681 31.78 3.76 19.94
CA PHE A 681 30.85 3.17 18.98
C PHE A 681 30.07 1.96 19.53
N HIS A 682 30.47 1.40 20.69
CA HIS A 682 29.86 0.20 21.25
C HIS A 682 28.59 0.45 22.07
N THR A 683 28.29 1.70 22.44
CA THR A 683 27.09 2.07 23.23
C THR A 683 25.76 1.98 22.48
N PHE A 684 25.74 1.57 21.21
CA PHE A 684 24.52 1.48 20.38
C PHE A 684 23.95 0.07 20.20
N ARG A 685 24.52 -0.96 20.86
CA ARG A 685 24.05 -2.35 20.70
C ARG A 685 23.11 -2.86 21.79
N GLU A 686 22.87 -2.08 22.84
CA GLU A 686 21.91 -2.40 23.90
C GLU A 686 20.96 -1.23 24.10
N ASP A 687 19.87 -1.21 23.32
CA ASP A 687 18.50 -0.85 23.74
C ASP A 687 17.50 -1.04 22.59
#